data_AF-A0A2T2NFT9-F1
#
_entry.id   AF-A0A2T2NFT9-F1
#
_cell.length_a   1.000
_cell.length_b   1.000
_cell.length_c   1.000
_cell.angle_alpha   90.00
_cell.angle_beta   90.00
_cell.angle_gamma   90.00
#
_symmetry.space_group_name_H-M   'P 1'
#
loop_
_entity.id
_entity.type
_entity.pdbx_description
1 polymer ?
#
loop_
_entity_poly.entity_id
_entity_poly.type
_entity_poly.pdbx_seq_one_letter_code
_entity_poly.pdbx_strand_id
1 'polypeptide(L)'
;MFNFTPLLGAQSASPASQSLLEFDGGIKVLIDVGWDESFDVEKLKEIEKHIPTLSFVLLTHATTAHLGAFAHCCKHFPLFTRIPVYATTPVISLGRTLLQDLYASTPLASSIIPTEAFTESAYSFNSLRDGNNPNILLQAPTPDEITNYFGLINPLKYSQPHQPLPSPFSPPLSGLTITAYSAGHTLGGTIWHIQHGMESVVYAVDWNQAREHVLSGAAWLGGPGTGGSEVLEQLRRPTAMICSSKGSGLVTIAGQRNKRDDALLSMIRETVSNGGSVLIPSDSSARVLELAYLLEETWQTEVSNADSNSPLKSAKVYLASRTSGATMRLVRSMLEWMEEGIVKEFETATGAQEAQEQKRIRGQGGKDDDKSAKTPFDFRHVTMLERKSRVTRMLASAEPRVILASDTSLEWGFSKDALKSLASDSRNLVILTERIGEYASQQKGLGRFLWELWNERSASSGEESLSTAVIEASGSEATVRSVRSTPLEGNELHIYQQYLARQRQLQNTLQGDSGTTLETSADVVDDRSSSTSTTSEDSDIEHQGKALNTANTMPHAKNKLGLSDAELGINVLIRRKNVYDYEVRGKKGREKIFPYVAKRRRVDDFGDLIRPEDYARADEEDQVAGETLRDGTSKENAVGQKRKWDDLAVRPVDGVRRLPNGQPKKRRTDADGQGYGNGEDSSESEAEDDPDRVEGPSKVVLATETLQINCRISFVDFSGLHDRRTIQMLIPLIKPRKLILVAGEEAETNDLAEDCRKVLNAGASDASGAVDVFTPVVGMVIDASVDTNAWSVKLSRDMVRKLQWQKVRGLGVVAITGRLAAASLEPVAKEEDGGSKKKTKVEGAEEDKETNMDSTPILDVVPTNMARAVRSVAQPFHVGDLRLADLRKIMQASGMTAEFRGEGILVINGTVAVRKTATGKIEVDGGAYSVADPKTADAATFFKVKRKIYEGLAVVSGA
;
A
#
# COMPACT_ATOMS: atom_id res chain seq x y z
N MET A 1 -17.14 2.74 -23.24
CA MET A 1 -17.16 1.29 -23.06
C MET A 1 -15.89 0.83 -22.37
N PHE A 2 -16.03 -0.15 -21.50
CA PHE A 2 -14.91 -0.79 -20.80
C PHE A 2 -15.32 -2.17 -20.30
N ASN A 3 -14.34 -3.08 -20.27
CA ASN A 3 -14.49 -4.44 -19.81
C ASN A 3 -13.80 -4.64 -18.45
N PHE A 4 -14.35 -5.55 -17.65
CA PHE A 4 -13.76 -6.03 -16.41
C PHE A 4 -13.53 -7.54 -16.48
N THR A 5 -12.34 -8.00 -16.09
CA THR A 5 -11.97 -9.42 -16.06
C THR A 5 -11.24 -9.72 -14.75
N PRO A 6 -11.77 -10.55 -13.84
CA PRO A 6 -11.02 -11.01 -12.70
C PRO A 6 -10.02 -12.08 -13.15
N LEU A 7 -8.73 -11.86 -12.91
CA LEU A 7 -7.66 -12.81 -13.24
C LEU A 7 -7.45 -13.83 -12.11
N LEU A 8 -7.78 -13.46 -10.86
CA LEU A 8 -7.73 -14.37 -9.71
C LEU A 8 -8.75 -13.96 -8.63
N GLY A 9 -9.06 -14.88 -7.71
CA GLY A 9 -9.90 -14.65 -6.53
C GLY A 9 -11.41 -14.74 -6.73
N ALA A 10 -11.95 -14.43 -7.91
CA ALA A 10 -13.40 -14.44 -8.15
C ALA A 10 -14.03 -15.85 -8.01
N GLN A 11 -15.03 -15.98 -7.12
CA GLN A 11 -15.68 -17.26 -6.77
C GLN A 11 -14.69 -18.36 -6.35
N SER A 12 -13.60 -17.97 -5.70
CA SER A 12 -12.53 -18.85 -5.28
C SER A 12 -12.35 -18.83 -3.76
N ALA A 13 -11.97 -19.96 -3.21
CA ALA A 13 -11.50 -20.05 -1.82
C ALA A 13 -10.11 -19.43 -1.64
N SER A 14 -9.36 -19.16 -2.71
CA SER A 14 -8.07 -18.45 -2.63
C SER A 14 -8.28 -16.98 -2.24
N PRO A 15 -7.53 -16.45 -1.25
CA PRO A 15 -7.70 -15.08 -0.77
C PRO A 15 -7.18 -14.02 -1.75
N ALA A 16 -6.45 -14.42 -2.80
CA ALA A 16 -5.69 -13.53 -3.64
C ALA A 16 -6.51 -12.78 -4.70
N SER A 17 -6.25 -11.49 -4.84
CA SER A 17 -6.93 -10.54 -5.73
C SER A 17 -6.04 -10.18 -6.92
N GLN A 18 -6.57 -10.34 -8.12
CA GLN A 18 -5.98 -9.83 -9.37
C GLN A 18 -7.13 -9.47 -10.33
N SER A 19 -7.16 -8.24 -10.84
CA SER A 19 -8.26 -7.75 -11.69
C SER A 19 -7.73 -6.91 -12.85
N LEU A 20 -8.29 -7.11 -14.04
CA LEU A 20 -7.97 -6.34 -15.24
C LEU A 20 -9.18 -5.48 -15.64
N LEU A 21 -8.94 -4.18 -15.83
CA LEU A 21 -9.87 -3.25 -16.50
C LEU A 21 -9.30 -2.87 -17.87
N GLU A 22 -10.13 -2.97 -18.91
CA GLU A 22 -9.77 -2.56 -20.27
C GLU A 22 -10.76 -1.50 -20.76
N PHE A 23 -10.30 -0.27 -20.98
CA PHE A 23 -11.11 0.83 -21.51
C PHE A 23 -10.93 0.99 -23.02
N ASP A 24 -11.94 1.58 -23.67
CA ASP A 24 -11.84 2.04 -25.06
C ASP A 24 -10.55 2.81 -25.33
N GLY A 25 -9.97 2.58 -26.51
CA GLY A 25 -8.64 3.09 -26.88
C GLY A 25 -7.48 2.18 -26.51
N GLY A 26 -7.73 1.03 -25.87
CA GLY A 26 -6.70 0.02 -25.55
C GLY A 26 -5.96 0.29 -24.24
N ILE A 27 -6.54 1.09 -23.35
CA ILE A 27 -5.98 1.38 -22.02
C ILE A 27 -6.27 0.19 -21.11
N LYS A 28 -5.23 -0.42 -20.52
CA LYS A 28 -5.37 -1.57 -19.61
C LYS A 28 -4.80 -1.27 -18.23
N VAL A 29 -5.62 -1.43 -17.22
CA VAL A 29 -5.27 -1.20 -15.81
C VAL A 29 -5.30 -2.53 -15.09
N LEU A 30 -4.15 -2.96 -14.55
CA LEU A 30 -4.09 -4.07 -13.61
C LEU A 30 -4.35 -3.50 -12.21
N ILE A 31 -5.30 -4.08 -11.49
CA ILE A 31 -5.54 -3.80 -10.08
C ILE A 31 -5.17 -5.05 -9.28
N ASP A 32 -4.27 -4.83 -8.32
CA ASP A 32 -3.62 -5.81 -7.45
C ASP A 32 -2.74 -6.83 -8.17
N VAL A 33 -1.73 -7.30 -7.43
CA VAL A 33 -0.76 -8.32 -7.83
C VAL A 33 -0.69 -9.34 -6.69
N GLY A 34 -1.89 -9.79 -6.28
CA GLY A 34 -2.09 -10.70 -5.18
C GLY A 34 -1.56 -12.10 -5.45
N TRP A 35 -1.21 -12.81 -4.37
CA TRP A 35 -0.80 -14.21 -4.42
C TRP A 35 -1.30 -14.94 -3.19
N ASP A 36 -1.40 -16.26 -3.29
CA ASP A 36 -1.80 -17.13 -2.19
C ASP A 36 -0.63 -17.99 -1.71
N GLU A 37 -0.86 -18.68 -0.60
CA GLU A 37 0.15 -19.39 0.19
C GLU A 37 0.74 -20.62 -0.52
N SER A 38 0.21 -20.96 -1.70
CA SER A 38 0.81 -21.97 -2.58
C SER A 38 2.07 -21.48 -3.29
N PHE A 39 2.21 -20.16 -3.49
CA PHE A 39 3.27 -19.51 -4.27
C PHE A 39 3.49 -20.14 -5.65
N ASP A 40 2.39 -20.52 -6.30
CA ASP A 40 2.39 -21.15 -7.62
C ASP A 40 2.55 -20.11 -8.75
N VAL A 41 3.50 -20.36 -9.65
CA VAL A 41 3.78 -19.52 -10.83
C VAL A 41 2.67 -19.67 -11.88
N GLU A 42 1.98 -20.81 -11.94
CA GLU A 42 0.94 -21.03 -12.96
C GLU A 42 -0.21 -20.02 -12.83
N LYS A 43 -0.53 -19.64 -11.59
CA LYS A 43 -1.50 -18.59 -11.25
C LYS A 43 -1.09 -17.19 -11.72
N LEU A 44 0.18 -16.97 -12.08
CA LEU A 44 0.71 -15.70 -12.59
C LEU A 44 0.85 -15.69 -14.13
N LYS A 45 0.67 -16.85 -14.81
CA LYS A 45 0.77 -16.97 -16.29
C LYS A 45 -0.20 -16.01 -17.02
N GLU A 46 -1.36 -15.69 -16.45
CA GLU A 46 -2.30 -14.73 -17.07
C GLU A 46 -1.83 -13.26 -16.95
N ILE A 47 -1.22 -12.87 -15.83
CA ILE A 47 -0.60 -11.53 -15.72
C ILE A 47 0.51 -11.40 -16.76
N GLU A 48 1.39 -12.40 -16.88
CA GLU A 48 2.54 -12.37 -17.80
C GLU A 48 2.12 -12.08 -19.25
N LYS A 49 1.03 -12.70 -19.73
CA LYS A 49 0.46 -12.44 -21.07
C LYS A 49 0.03 -10.98 -21.27
N HIS A 50 -0.47 -10.32 -20.23
CA HIS A 50 -1.00 -8.97 -20.33
C HIS A 50 0.07 -7.87 -20.21
N ILE A 51 1.22 -8.14 -19.58
CA ILE A 51 2.30 -7.18 -19.33
C ILE A 51 2.63 -6.28 -20.52
N PRO A 52 2.84 -6.77 -21.76
CA PRO A 52 3.20 -5.92 -22.91
C PRO A 52 2.10 -4.93 -23.36
N THR A 53 0.91 -5.01 -22.75
CA THR A 53 -0.26 -4.16 -23.06
C THR A 53 -0.77 -3.36 -21.86
N LEU A 54 -0.17 -3.52 -20.67
CA LEU A 54 -0.59 -2.79 -19.46
C LEU A 54 -0.17 -1.32 -19.50
N SER A 55 -1.10 -0.43 -19.18
CA SER A 55 -0.86 1.01 -19.05
C SER A 55 -0.24 1.37 -17.71
N PHE A 56 -0.83 0.90 -16.61
CA PHE A 56 -0.34 1.10 -15.25
C PHE A 56 -0.93 0.04 -14.29
N VAL A 57 -0.34 -0.07 -13.10
CA VAL A 57 -0.81 -0.95 -12.01
C VAL A 57 -1.30 -0.12 -10.82
N LEU A 58 -2.42 -0.53 -10.21
CA LEU A 58 -2.93 0.00 -8.95
C LEU A 58 -2.79 -1.08 -7.86
N LEU A 59 -2.34 -0.72 -6.65
CA LEU A 59 -2.34 -1.62 -5.49
C LEU A 59 -3.32 -1.10 -4.42
N THR A 60 -4.04 -2.01 -3.76
CA THR A 60 -5.05 -1.66 -2.75
C THR A 60 -4.57 -1.77 -1.31
N HIS A 61 -3.97 -2.90 -0.93
CA HIS A 61 -3.63 -3.24 0.46
C HIS A 61 -2.22 -3.83 0.60
N ALA A 62 -1.63 -3.64 1.78
CA ALA A 62 -0.35 -4.26 2.16
C ALA A 62 -0.55 -5.65 2.78
N THR A 63 -1.17 -6.56 2.01
CA THR A 63 -1.37 -7.98 2.37
C THR A 63 -0.94 -8.90 1.22
N THR A 64 -0.63 -10.16 1.52
CA THR A 64 -0.23 -11.20 0.53
C THR A 64 -1.26 -11.31 -0.59
N ALA A 65 -2.53 -11.29 -0.19
CA ALA A 65 -3.71 -11.28 -1.03
C ALA A 65 -3.76 -10.17 -2.09
N HIS A 66 -3.06 -9.04 -1.93
CA HIS A 66 -3.16 -7.90 -2.86
C HIS A 66 -1.82 -7.47 -3.50
N LEU A 67 -0.68 -7.77 -2.88
CA LEU A 67 0.64 -7.46 -3.45
C LEU A 67 1.70 -8.56 -3.32
N GLY A 68 1.31 -9.77 -2.90
CA GLY A 68 2.22 -10.90 -2.64
C GLY A 68 3.16 -11.25 -3.80
N ALA A 69 2.67 -11.16 -5.04
CA ALA A 69 3.47 -11.48 -6.24
C ALA A 69 4.22 -10.27 -6.82
N PHE A 70 4.14 -9.07 -6.23
CA PHE A 70 4.74 -7.86 -6.79
C PHE A 70 6.26 -7.98 -7.01
N ALA A 71 7.02 -8.39 -5.99
CA ALA A 71 8.47 -8.55 -6.11
C ALA A 71 8.86 -9.72 -7.05
N HIS A 72 8.05 -10.78 -7.10
CA HIS A 72 8.23 -11.87 -8.06
C HIS A 72 8.08 -11.36 -9.50
N CYS A 73 7.02 -10.59 -9.79
CA CYS A 73 6.77 -9.99 -11.10
C CYS A 73 7.91 -9.04 -11.52
N CYS A 74 8.35 -8.16 -10.61
CA CYS A 74 9.48 -7.25 -10.87
C CYS A 74 10.80 -7.95 -11.20
N LYS A 75 11.04 -9.15 -10.65
CA LYS A 75 12.28 -9.91 -10.87
C LYS A 75 12.24 -10.84 -12.07
N HIS A 76 11.14 -11.56 -12.26
CA HIS A 76 11.06 -12.66 -13.22
C HIS A 76 10.35 -12.29 -14.53
N PHE A 77 9.42 -11.33 -14.53
CA PHE A 77 8.71 -10.93 -15.74
C PHE A 77 9.40 -9.73 -16.43
N PRO A 78 9.85 -9.90 -17.70
CA PRO A 78 10.39 -8.80 -18.48
C PRO A 78 9.39 -7.64 -18.60
N LEU A 79 9.90 -6.41 -18.75
CA LEU A 79 9.12 -5.17 -18.90
C LEU A 79 8.26 -4.74 -17.70
N PHE A 80 7.97 -5.60 -16.72
CA PHE A 80 7.09 -5.26 -15.59
C PHE A 80 7.56 -4.00 -14.83
N THR A 81 8.87 -3.89 -14.58
CA THR A 81 9.51 -2.72 -13.93
C THR A 81 9.44 -1.42 -14.75
N ARG A 82 8.99 -1.45 -16.02
CA ARG A 82 8.75 -0.28 -16.86
C ARG A 82 7.29 0.21 -16.79
N ILE A 83 6.40 -0.52 -16.12
CA ILE A 83 4.99 -0.12 -15.95
C ILE A 83 4.89 0.81 -14.74
N PRO A 84 4.26 1.99 -14.87
CA PRO A 84 3.96 2.84 -13.71
C PRO A 84 3.04 2.14 -12.71
N VAL A 85 3.43 2.14 -11.43
CA VAL A 85 2.65 1.56 -10.33
C VAL A 85 2.19 2.69 -9.40
N TYR A 86 0.97 2.60 -8.86
CA TYR A 86 0.41 3.57 -7.93
C TYR A 86 -0.15 2.90 -6.67
N ALA A 87 0.17 3.48 -5.51
CA ALA A 87 -0.32 3.04 -4.21
C ALA A 87 -0.24 4.18 -3.19
N THR A 88 -0.82 4.01 -2.00
CA THR A 88 -0.64 4.97 -0.89
C THR A 88 0.69 4.75 -0.17
N THR A 89 1.20 5.79 0.50
CA THR A 89 2.47 5.73 1.25
C THR A 89 2.55 4.57 2.26
N PRO A 90 1.50 4.25 3.05
CA PRO A 90 1.55 3.10 3.95
C PRO A 90 1.53 1.77 3.20
N VAL A 91 0.77 1.63 2.11
CA VAL A 91 0.75 0.39 1.31
C VAL A 91 2.12 0.09 0.71
N ILE A 92 2.85 1.10 0.22
CA ILE A 92 4.24 0.96 -0.25
C ILE A 92 5.16 0.54 0.90
N SER A 93 5.06 1.23 2.04
CA SER A 93 6.02 1.07 3.13
C SER A 93 5.85 -0.23 3.91
N LEU A 94 4.61 -0.62 4.16
CA LEU A 94 4.21 -1.86 4.84
C LEU A 94 4.24 -3.06 3.89
N GLY A 95 3.94 -2.85 2.59
CA GLY A 95 4.11 -3.88 1.56
C GLY A 95 5.58 -4.32 1.43
N ARG A 96 6.52 -3.37 1.55
CA ARG A 96 7.95 -3.68 1.58
C ARG A 96 8.34 -4.55 2.78
N THR A 97 7.87 -4.23 3.99
CA THR A 97 8.20 -5.05 5.19
C THR A 97 7.48 -6.40 5.19
N LEU A 98 6.28 -6.48 4.59
CA LEU A 98 5.58 -7.75 4.35
C LEU A 98 6.39 -8.67 3.42
N LEU A 99 6.78 -8.19 2.23
CA LEU A 99 7.53 -9.05 1.30
C LEU A 99 8.91 -9.41 1.85
N GLN A 100 9.56 -8.52 2.62
CA GLN A 100 10.79 -8.86 3.33
C GLN A 100 10.59 -9.95 4.40
N ASP A 101 9.49 -9.95 5.16
CA ASP A 101 9.18 -11.05 6.10
C ASP A 101 8.87 -12.35 5.34
N LEU A 102 8.06 -12.27 4.28
CA LEU A 102 7.66 -13.42 3.46
C LEU A 102 8.88 -14.16 2.87
N TYR A 103 9.75 -13.45 2.14
CA TYR A 103 10.94 -14.05 1.54
C TYR A 103 12.01 -14.47 2.56
N ALA A 104 12.01 -13.91 3.78
CA ALA A 104 12.85 -14.36 4.89
C ALA A 104 12.27 -15.54 5.69
N SER A 105 10.97 -15.81 5.54
CA SER A 105 10.23 -16.80 6.34
C SER A 105 9.86 -18.07 5.59
N THR A 106 9.76 -18.06 4.25
CA THR A 106 9.55 -19.29 3.46
C THR A 106 10.32 -19.29 2.13
N PRO A 107 11.09 -20.35 1.81
CA PRO A 107 11.74 -20.47 0.51
C PRO A 107 10.72 -20.69 -0.62
N LEU A 108 9.50 -21.15 -0.32
CA LEU A 108 8.45 -21.32 -1.34
C LEU A 108 7.99 -20.00 -1.96
N ALA A 109 8.19 -18.84 -1.31
CA ALA A 109 7.89 -17.54 -1.92
C ALA A 109 8.74 -17.25 -3.18
N SER A 110 9.86 -17.96 -3.35
CA SER A 110 10.65 -17.92 -4.59
C SER A 110 10.12 -18.83 -5.70
N SER A 111 9.08 -19.62 -5.43
CA SER A 111 8.43 -20.57 -6.34
C SER A 111 9.31 -21.67 -6.92
N ILE A 112 8.65 -22.78 -7.27
CA ILE A 112 9.27 -23.89 -7.99
C ILE A 112 9.19 -23.59 -9.49
N ILE A 113 10.29 -23.82 -10.22
CA ILE A 113 10.32 -23.66 -11.68
C ILE A 113 9.38 -24.70 -12.31
N PRO A 114 8.39 -24.31 -13.15
CA PRO A 114 7.47 -25.25 -13.78
C PRO A 114 8.20 -26.32 -14.58
N THR A 115 7.77 -27.59 -14.45
CA THR A 115 8.43 -28.71 -15.15
C THR A 115 8.46 -28.50 -16.67
N GLU A 116 7.43 -27.85 -17.24
CA GLU A 116 7.35 -27.46 -18.64
C GLU A 116 8.63 -26.74 -19.12
N ALA A 117 9.18 -25.83 -18.32
CA ALA A 117 10.39 -25.06 -18.65
C ALA A 117 11.66 -25.94 -18.78
N PHE A 118 11.65 -27.15 -18.20
CA PHE A 118 12.72 -28.14 -18.35
C PHE A 118 12.43 -29.18 -19.44
N THR A 119 11.17 -29.40 -19.86
CA THR A 119 10.82 -30.45 -20.84
C THR A 119 11.45 -30.25 -22.21
N GLU A 120 11.62 -29.01 -22.68
CA GLU A 120 12.34 -28.74 -23.93
C GLU A 120 13.86 -28.97 -23.80
N SER A 121 14.41 -28.87 -22.58
CA SER A 121 15.80 -29.20 -22.26
C SER A 121 16.02 -30.72 -22.03
N ALA A 122 14.94 -31.47 -21.81
CA ALA A 122 14.99 -32.89 -21.43
C ALA A 122 15.50 -33.84 -22.53
N TYR A 123 15.60 -33.36 -23.79
CA TYR A 123 16.26 -34.11 -24.87
C TYR A 123 17.75 -34.38 -24.61
N SER A 124 18.38 -33.60 -23.72
CA SER A 124 19.82 -33.70 -23.41
C SER A 124 20.14 -34.57 -22.17
N PHE A 125 19.16 -34.88 -21.31
CA PHE A 125 19.41 -35.56 -20.04
C PHE A 125 18.43 -36.71 -19.76
N ASN A 126 18.95 -37.94 -19.77
CA ASN A 126 18.17 -39.16 -19.44
C ASN A 126 17.59 -39.17 -18.01
N SER A 127 18.13 -38.34 -17.10
CA SER A 127 17.78 -38.29 -15.67
C SER A 127 16.32 -37.88 -15.38
N LEU A 128 15.64 -37.21 -16.31
CA LEU A 128 14.26 -36.76 -16.16
C LEU A 128 13.22 -37.88 -16.46
N ARG A 129 13.67 -39.09 -16.83
CA ARG A 129 12.76 -40.20 -17.18
C ARG A 129 12.27 -41.03 -15.99
N ASP A 130 12.91 -40.92 -14.83
CA ASP A 130 12.56 -41.69 -13.62
C ASP A 130 11.49 -41.02 -12.74
N GLY A 131 10.79 -39.99 -13.26
CA GLY A 131 9.68 -39.32 -12.57
C GLY A 131 10.07 -38.44 -11.37
N ASN A 132 11.36 -38.36 -11.05
CA ASN A 132 11.89 -37.61 -9.90
C ASN A 132 12.40 -36.22 -10.33
N ASN A 133 11.47 -35.32 -10.67
CA ASN A 133 11.81 -33.95 -11.06
C ASN A 133 12.34 -33.18 -9.83
N PRO A 134 13.53 -32.53 -9.92
CA PRO A 134 14.02 -31.71 -8.82
C PRO A 134 13.16 -30.44 -8.70
N ASN A 135 12.65 -30.16 -7.49
CA ASN A 135 11.92 -28.93 -7.19
C ASN A 135 12.87 -27.73 -7.08
N ILE A 136 13.50 -27.36 -8.19
CA ILE A 136 14.44 -26.23 -8.28
C ILE A 136 13.64 -24.93 -8.11
N LEU A 137 14.15 -24.03 -7.27
CA LEU A 137 13.53 -22.73 -7.00
C LEU A 137 14.00 -21.66 -8.00
N LEU A 138 13.18 -20.64 -8.25
CA LEU A 138 13.67 -19.42 -8.91
C LEU A 138 14.58 -18.63 -7.95
N GLN A 139 15.34 -17.68 -8.49
CA GLN A 139 16.18 -16.81 -7.68
C GLN A 139 15.32 -15.81 -6.90
N ALA A 140 15.17 -16.02 -5.58
CA ALA A 140 14.48 -15.10 -4.68
C ALA A 140 14.95 -13.62 -4.84
N PRO A 141 14.05 -12.63 -4.77
CA PRO A 141 14.41 -11.23 -4.64
C PRO A 141 15.23 -10.95 -3.36
N THR A 142 16.29 -10.16 -3.46
CA THR A 142 17.04 -9.72 -2.28
C THR A 142 16.31 -8.59 -1.53
N PRO A 143 16.58 -8.34 -0.24
CA PRO A 143 15.98 -7.23 0.50
C PRO A 143 16.22 -5.85 -0.14
N ASP A 144 17.36 -5.69 -0.82
CA ASP A 144 17.74 -4.47 -1.55
C ASP A 144 16.98 -4.37 -2.90
N GLU A 145 16.86 -5.47 -3.65
CA GLU A 145 16.01 -5.53 -4.84
C GLU A 145 14.54 -5.20 -4.51
N ILE A 146 13.99 -5.78 -3.44
CA ILE A 146 12.65 -5.45 -2.94
C ILE A 146 12.58 -3.95 -2.62
N THR A 147 13.56 -3.39 -1.91
CA THR A 147 13.59 -1.95 -1.60
C THR A 147 13.60 -1.08 -2.85
N ASN A 148 14.37 -1.46 -3.88
CA ASN A 148 14.41 -0.77 -5.17
C ASN A 148 13.07 -0.90 -5.93
N TYR A 149 12.44 -2.07 -5.95
CA TYR A 149 11.15 -2.28 -6.60
C TYR A 149 10.03 -1.43 -5.98
N PHE A 150 9.97 -1.33 -4.64
CA PHE A 150 9.03 -0.44 -3.98
C PHE A 150 9.35 1.06 -4.20
N GLY A 151 10.60 1.39 -4.49
CA GLY A 151 11.02 2.74 -4.92
C GLY A 151 10.52 3.15 -6.32
N LEU A 152 10.04 2.20 -7.13
CA LEU A 152 9.42 2.48 -8.44
C LEU A 152 7.92 2.84 -8.32
N ILE A 153 7.31 2.65 -7.15
CA ILE A 153 5.88 2.91 -6.94
C ILE A 153 5.65 4.39 -6.66
N ASN A 154 4.72 5.00 -7.40
CA ASN A 154 4.32 6.40 -7.22
C ASN A 154 3.37 6.54 -6.02
N PRO A 155 3.75 7.27 -4.96
CA PRO A 155 2.92 7.44 -3.77
C PRO A 155 1.79 8.45 -4.01
N LEU A 156 0.56 8.05 -3.70
CA LEU A 156 -0.62 8.93 -3.71
C LEU A 156 -1.16 9.16 -2.28
N LYS A 157 -1.89 10.27 -2.09
CA LYS A 157 -2.68 10.56 -0.89
C LYS A 157 -4.17 10.32 -1.12
N TYR A 158 -4.91 10.08 -0.04
CA TYR A 158 -6.37 9.98 -0.14
C TYR A 158 -7.00 11.27 -0.67
N SER A 159 -8.10 11.12 -1.42
CA SER A 159 -8.91 12.17 -2.02
C SER A 159 -8.13 13.12 -2.94
N GLN A 160 -6.95 12.71 -3.42
CA GLN A 160 -6.15 13.45 -4.41
C GLN A 160 -6.40 12.87 -5.81
N PRO A 161 -7.07 13.60 -6.72
CA PRO A 161 -7.17 13.19 -8.11
C PRO A 161 -5.80 13.27 -8.78
N HIS A 162 -5.40 12.20 -9.45
CA HIS A 162 -4.13 12.07 -10.15
C HIS A 162 -4.36 11.60 -11.58
N GLN A 163 -3.65 12.16 -12.55
CA GLN A 163 -3.61 11.64 -13.91
C GLN A 163 -2.37 10.74 -14.05
N PRO A 164 -2.56 9.42 -14.23
CA PRO A 164 -1.44 8.49 -14.31
C PRO A 164 -0.62 8.67 -15.60
N LEU A 165 0.62 8.20 -15.55
CA LEU A 165 1.54 8.16 -16.68
C LEU A 165 1.29 6.90 -17.51
N PRO A 166 1.36 6.95 -18.85
CA PRO A 166 1.37 5.76 -19.69
C PRO A 166 2.67 4.96 -19.50
N SER A 167 2.58 3.63 -19.58
CA SER A 167 3.76 2.79 -19.81
C SER A 167 4.31 3.01 -21.23
N PRO A 168 5.60 2.72 -21.50
CA PRO A 168 6.24 2.97 -22.80
C PRO A 168 5.63 2.26 -24.01
N PHE A 169 4.75 1.28 -23.78
CA PHE A 169 4.09 0.44 -24.79
C PHE A 169 2.56 0.57 -24.77
N SER A 170 2.02 1.52 -23.99
CA SER A 170 0.58 1.76 -23.88
C SER A 170 0.13 3.06 -24.59
N PRO A 171 -1.14 3.16 -24.99
CA PRO A 171 -1.68 4.37 -25.59
C PRO A 171 -1.74 5.55 -24.58
N PRO A 172 -1.79 6.81 -25.04
CA PRO A 172 -1.90 7.98 -24.16
C PRO A 172 -3.15 7.98 -23.28
N LEU A 173 -2.98 8.22 -21.98
CA LEU A 173 -4.04 8.18 -20.95
C LEU A 173 -4.86 9.49 -20.87
N SER A 174 -5.26 10.01 -22.03
CA SER A 174 -5.92 11.31 -22.18
C SER A 174 -7.28 11.35 -21.49
N GLY A 175 -7.38 12.07 -20.38
CA GLY A 175 -8.64 12.24 -19.64
C GLY A 175 -8.98 11.10 -18.67
N LEU A 176 -8.04 10.20 -18.37
CA LEU A 176 -8.17 9.25 -17.27
C LEU A 176 -7.67 9.87 -15.97
N THR A 177 -8.48 9.78 -14.90
CA THR A 177 -8.14 10.24 -13.55
C THR A 177 -8.33 9.09 -12.56
N ILE A 178 -7.36 8.87 -11.68
CA ILE A 178 -7.45 7.96 -10.53
C ILE A 178 -7.51 8.75 -9.23
N THR A 179 -8.37 8.33 -8.30
CA THR A 179 -8.44 8.90 -6.94
C THR A 179 -8.53 7.76 -5.92
N ALA A 180 -7.68 7.77 -4.91
CA ALA A 180 -7.70 6.81 -3.81
C ALA A 180 -8.55 7.34 -2.64
N TYR A 181 -9.38 6.50 -2.04
CA TYR A 181 -10.15 6.79 -0.82
C TYR A 181 -9.86 5.74 0.26
N SER A 182 -10.05 6.07 1.54
CA SER A 182 -9.81 5.10 2.64
C SER A 182 -10.79 3.93 2.57
N ALA A 183 -10.27 2.71 2.57
CA ALA A 183 -11.03 1.46 2.67
C ALA A 183 -11.30 1.00 4.11
N GLY A 184 -10.50 1.45 5.09
CA GLY A 184 -10.66 1.10 6.51
C GLY A 184 -10.34 -0.35 6.91
N HIS A 185 -9.92 -1.21 5.97
CA HIS A 185 -9.52 -2.60 6.25
C HIS A 185 -8.05 -2.71 6.73
N THR A 186 -7.14 -1.96 6.08
CA THR A 186 -5.70 -1.88 6.42
C THR A 186 -5.24 -0.42 6.50
N LEU A 187 -4.09 -0.16 7.14
CA LEU A 187 -3.48 1.17 7.12
C LEU A 187 -3.08 1.54 5.68
N GLY A 188 -3.53 2.70 5.21
CA GLY A 188 -3.38 3.14 3.82
C GLY A 188 -4.25 2.40 2.79
N GLY A 189 -5.06 1.42 3.18
CA GLY A 189 -5.85 0.59 2.25
C GLY A 189 -6.83 1.42 1.40
N THR A 190 -6.90 1.15 0.09
CA THR A 190 -7.62 2.02 -0.85
C THR A 190 -8.88 1.44 -1.50
N ILE A 191 -9.92 2.27 -1.57
CA ILE A 191 -10.97 2.19 -2.58
C ILE A 191 -10.51 3.06 -3.76
N TRP A 192 -10.44 2.49 -4.96
CA TRP A 192 -10.05 3.23 -6.16
C TRP A 192 -11.27 3.74 -6.91
N HIS A 193 -11.30 5.04 -7.17
CA HIS A 193 -12.21 5.67 -8.12
C HIS A 193 -11.43 5.97 -9.40
N ILE A 194 -11.85 5.37 -10.50
CA ILE A 194 -11.23 5.51 -11.82
C ILE A 194 -12.26 6.17 -12.73
N GLN A 195 -11.96 7.36 -13.21
CA GLN A 195 -12.81 8.12 -14.11
C GLN A 195 -12.14 8.23 -15.48
N HIS A 196 -12.82 7.80 -16.53
CA HIS A 196 -12.34 7.94 -17.91
C HIS A 196 -13.47 8.47 -18.80
N GLY A 197 -13.36 9.74 -19.20
CA GLY A 197 -14.44 10.44 -19.90
C GLY A 197 -15.72 10.52 -19.07
N MET A 198 -16.72 9.72 -19.44
CA MET A 198 -18.00 9.60 -18.71
C MET A 198 -18.14 8.31 -17.90
N GLU A 199 -17.20 7.38 -18.05
CA GLU A 199 -17.19 6.16 -17.24
C GLU A 199 -16.63 6.46 -15.86
N SER A 200 -17.37 6.03 -14.83
CA SER A 200 -16.94 6.11 -13.44
C SER A 200 -16.95 4.71 -12.84
N VAL A 201 -15.76 4.18 -12.58
CA VAL A 201 -15.56 2.86 -11.97
C VAL A 201 -15.17 3.05 -10.52
N VAL A 202 -15.80 2.34 -9.61
CA VAL A 202 -15.40 2.27 -8.19
C VAL A 202 -15.01 0.84 -7.87
N TYR A 203 -13.74 0.64 -7.55
CA TYR A 203 -13.17 -0.65 -7.15
C TYR A 203 -12.97 -0.66 -5.63
N ALA A 204 -13.76 -1.48 -4.94
CA ALA A 204 -13.82 -1.55 -3.49
C ALA A 204 -13.93 -3.02 -3.04
N VAL A 205 -12.82 -3.76 -3.13
CA VAL A 205 -12.77 -5.17 -2.73
C VAL A 205 -12.81 -5.29 -1.21
N ASP A 206 -11.67 -5.20 -0.51
CA ASP A 206 -11.63 -5.41 0.94
C ASP A 206 -11.72 -4.07 1.71
N TRP A 207 -12.90 -3.79 2.29
CA TRP A 207 -13.19 -2.54 3.00
C TRP A 207 -14.09 -2.76 4.22
N ASN A 208 -14.02 -1.85 5.19
CA ASN A 208 -14.74 -1.92 6.46
C ASN A 208 -15.35 -0.56 6.82
N GLN A 209 -16.67 -0.51 7.10
CA GLN A 209 -17.33 0.73 7.51
C GLN A 209 -17.16 1.06 9.00
N ALA A 210 -16.85 0.06 9.84
CA ALA A 210 -16.67 0.25 11.27
C ALA A 210 -15.38 1.03 11.56
N ARG A 211 -15.39 1.83 12.65
CA ARG A 211 -14.16 2.39 13.22
C ARG A 211 -13.54 1.36 14.17
N GLU A 212 -12.27 1.07 13.98
CA GLU A 212 -11.51 0.18 14.86
C GLU A 212 -10.66 1.01 15.85
N HIS A 213 -9.59 0.47 16.44
CA HIS A 213 -8.74 1.23 17.36
C HIS A 213 -7.71 2.06 16.59
N VAL A 214 -7.14 1.46 15.55
CA VAL A 214 -6.07 2.02 14.73
C VAL A 214 -6.60 2.63 13.43
N LEU A 215 -7.63 2.02 12.84
CA LEU A 215 -8.16 2.39 11.53
C LEU A 215 -9.48 3.18 11.58
N SER A 216 -9.51 4.26 10.79
CA SER A 216 -10.75 4.93 10.40
C SER A 216 -11.57 4.07 9.44
N GLY A 217 -12.89 4.02 9.63
CA GLY A 217 -13.80 3.33 8.71
C GLY A 217 -13.80 3.92 7.28
N ALA A 218 -14.29 3.13 6.34
CA ALA A 218 -14.31 3.42 4.90
C ALA A 218 -14.98 4.76 4.57
N ALA A 219 -14.39 5.46 3.59
CA ALA A 219 -14.77 6.81 3.17
C ALA A 219 -16.01 6.87 2.25
N TRP A 220 -16.97 5.95 2.43
CA TRP A 220 -18.24 5.96 1.70
C TRP A 220 -19.13 7.13 2.07
N LEU A 221 -19.21 7.46 3.37
CA LEU A 221 -20.09 8.49 3.92
C LEU A 221 -19.31 9.77 4.21
N GLY A 222 -19.94 10.93 3.98
CA GLY A 222 -19.34 12.23 4.23
C GLY A 222 -18.93 12.45 5.68
N GLY A 223 -17.73 13.00 5.89
CA GLY A 223 -17.13 13.21 7.21
C GLY A 223 -17.84 14.23 8.12
N PRO A 224 -17.34 14.42 9.37
CA PRO A 224 -17.94 15.30 10.36
C PRO A 224 -18.10 16.74 9.84
N GLY A 225 -19.36 17.14 9.60
CA GLY A 225 -19.71 18.46 9.07
C GLY A 225 -20.53 18.45 7.77
N THR A 226 -20.50 17.36 7.00
CA THR A 226 -21.28 17.24 5.74
C THR A 226 -22.65 16.56 5.91
N GLY A 227 -23.02 16.19 7.13
CA GLY A 227 -24.31 15.57 7.46
C GLY A 227 -24.26 14.07 7.70
N GLY A 228 -23.11 13.41 7.56
CA GLY A 228 -22.80 12.07 8.10
C GLY A 228 -23.57 10.87 7.54
N SER A 229 -24.57 11.10 6.70
CA SER A 229 -25.50 10.08 6.17
C SER A 229 -25.62 10.09 4.65
N GLU A 230 -24.93 11.01 3.96
CA GLU A 230 -24.91 11.09 2.50
C GLU A 230 -23.60 10.48 1.97
N VAL A 231 -23.70 9.67 0.91
CA VAL A 231 -22.54 9.09 0.23
C VAL A 231 -21.72 10.19 -0.44
N LEU A 232 -20.39 10.09 -0.39
CA LEU A 232 -19.47 11.05 -1.01
C LEU A 232 -19.85 11.26 -2.49
N GLU A 233 -19.94 12.53 -2.92
CA GLU A 233 -20.48 12.88 -4.24
C GLU A 233 -19.74 12.19 -5.40
N GLN A 234 -18.42 12.04 -5.28
CA GLN A 234 -17.55 11.38 -6.27
C GLN A 234 -17.75 9.85 -6.35
N LEU A 235 -18.22 9.21 -5.28
CA LEU A 235 -18.49 7.77 -5.20
C LEU A 235 -19.96 7.42 -5.47
N ARG A 236 -20.82 8.41 -5.72
CA ARG A 236 -22.25 8.26 -5.88
C ARG A 236 -22.62 7.97 -7.34
N ARG A 237 -23.46 6.95 -7.57
CA ARG A 237 -23.94 6.52 -8.89
C ARG A 237 -22.83 6.24 -9.93
N PRO A 238 -21.81 5.42 -9.60
CA PRO A 238 -20.81 5.00 -10.58
C PRO A 238 -21.46 4.19 -11.72
N THR A 239 -20.79 4.12 -12.89
CA THR A 239 -21.17 3.20 -13.97
C THR A 239 -21.11 1.77 -13.45
N ALA A 240 -19.95 1.36 -12.93
CA ALA A 240 -19.77 0.07 -12.28
C ALA A 240 -19.17 0.23 -10.89
N MET A 241 -19.70 -0.53 -9.94
CA MET A 241 -19.07 -0.79 -8.64
C MET A 241 -18.59 -2.24 -8.62
N ILE A 242 -17.30 -2.45 -8.45
CA ILE A 242 -16.70 -3.76 -8.17
C ILE A 242 -16.55 -3.87 -6.65
N CYS A 243 -17.16 -4.89 -6.05
CA CYS A 243 -17.17 -5.11 -4.61
C CYS A 243 -16.78 -6.55 -4.27
N SER A 244 -16.08 -6.76 -3.16
CA SER A 244 -15.89 -8.12 -2.61
C SER A 244 -17.22 -8.70 -2.12
N SER A 245 -17.35 -10.01 -2.16
CA SER A 245 -18.41 -10.76 -1.46
C SER A 245 -17.89 -11.52 -0.22
N LYS A 246 -16.57 -11.52 0.01
CA LYS A 246 -15.86 -12.18 1.11
C LYS A 246 -16.32 -11.66 2.47
N GLY A 247 -16.76 -12.56 3.35
CA GLY A 247 -17.22 -12.24 4.71
C GLY A 247 -18.73 -11.98 4.82
N SER A 248 -19.46 -11.93 3.70
CA SER A 248 -20.93 -11.76 3.70
C SER A 248 -21.69 -13.02 4.17
N GLY A 249 -21.07 -14.20 4.14
CA GLY A 249 -21.62 -15.45 4.66
C GLY A 249 -21.43 -15.62 6.17
N LEU A 250 -20.54 -14.84 6.80
CA LEU A 250 -20.31 -14.90 8.24
C LEU A 250 -21.39 -14.13 8.98
N VAL A 251 -22.04 -14.78 9.95
CA VAL A 251 -22.76 -14.07 11.02
C VAL A 251 -21.70 -13.51 11.97
N THR A 252 -21.08 -12.40 11.56
CA THR A 252 -20.22 -11.63 12.43
C THR A 252 -21.00 -11.22 13.67
N ILE A 253 -20.32 -11.07 14.81
CA ILE A 253 -20.91 -10.35 15.93
C ILE A 253 -21.04 -8.90 15.49
N ALA A 254 -22.19 -8.56 14.90
CA ALA A 254 -22.65 -7.19 14.67
C ALA A 254 -23.05 -6.52 16.00
N GLY A 255 -22.20 -6.70 17.01
CA GLY A 255 -22.28 -6.15 18.34
C GLY A 255 -20.99 -5.38 18.58
N GLN A 256 -21.11 -4.04 18.53
CA GLN A 256 -20.23 -3.03 19.14
C GLN A 256 -18.81 -3.52 19.44
N ARG A 257 -17.81 -3.14 18.63
CA ARG A 257 -16.34 -3.36 18.80
C ARG A 257 -15.92 -3.95 20.15
N ASN A 258 -16.19 -3.22 21.23
CA ASN A 258 -16.02 -3.60 22.63
C ASN A 258 -16.37 -5.08 22.94
N LYS A 259 -17.50 -5.64 22.47
CA LYS A 259 -17.89 -7.04 22.72
C LYS A 259 -16.94 -8.06 22.09
N ARG A 260 -16.44 -7.78 20.89
CA ARG A 260 -15.43 -8.62 20.22
C ARG A 260 -14.13 -8.59 21.00
N ASP A 261 -13.72 -7.38 21.39
CA ASP A 261 -12.48 -7.15 22.12
C ASP A 261 -12.55 -7.78 23.53
N ASP A 262 -13.68 -7.61 24.24
CA ASP A 262 -13.98 -8.23 25.53
C ASP A 262 -13.92 -9.77 25.45
N ALA A 263 -14.47 -10.37 24.39
CA ALA A 263 -14.42 -11.82 24.20
C ALA A 263 -12.99 -12.33 23.97
N LEU A 264 -12.21 -11.68 23.09
CA LEU A 264 -10.79 -11.99 22.88
C LEU A 264 -10.01 -11.91 24.21
N LEU A 265 -10.15 -10.78 24.92
CA LEU A 265 -9.45 -10.55 26.17
C LEU A 265 -9.92 -11.48 27.29
N SER A 266 -11.21 -11.89 27.32
CA SER A 266 -11.73 -12.87 28.29
C SER A 266 -11.06 -14.23 28.12
N MET A 267 -10.98 -14.75 26.89
CA MET A 267 -10.33 -16.03 26.60
C MET A 267 -8.82 -16.01 26.88
N ILE A 268 -8.16 -14.86 26.66
CA ILE A 268 -6.77 -14.65 27.04
C ILE A 268 -6.60 -14.69 28.57
N ARG A 269 -7.41 -13.93 29.32
CA ARG A 269 -7.37 -13.91 30.79
C ARG A 269 -7.60 -15.30 31.38
N GLU A 270 -8.59 -16.04 30.87
CA GLU A 270 -8.89 -17.41 31.30
C GLU A 270 -7.70 -18.37 31.04
N THR A 271 -7.17 -18.36 29.81
CA THR A 271 -6.06 -19.25 29.42
C THR A 271 -4.79 -18.97 30.22
N VAL A 272 -4.46 -17.70 30.44
CA VAL A 272 -3.34 -17.30 31.30
C VAL A 272 -3.58 -17.72 32.75
N SER A 273 -4.80 -17.60 33.28
CA SER A 273 -5.14 -18.04 34.65
C SER A 273 -4.99 -19.55 34.85
N ASN A 274 -5.22 -20.34 33.80
CA ASN A 274 -4.98 -21.79 33.78
C ASN A 274 -3.49 -22.17 33.56
N GLY A 275 -2.60 -21.18 33.46
CA GLY A 275 -1.18 -21.38 33.21
C GLY A 275 -0.85 -21.84 31.79
N GLY A 276 -1.75 -21.63 30.83
CA GLY A 276 -1.56 -21.90 29.41
C GLY A 276 -0.99 -20.70 28.64
N SER A 277 -0.52 -20.93 27.43
CA SER A 277 -0.10 -19.89 26.48
C SER A 277 -1.13 -19.71 25.36
N VAL A 278 -1.24 -18.48 24.85
CA VAL A 278 -2.13 -18.13 23.74
C VAL A 278 -1.32 -17.85 22.48
N LEU A 279 -1.67 -18.48 21.36
CA LEU A 279 -1.19 -18.15 20.03
C LEU A 279 -2.30 -17.44 19.23
N ILE A 280 -1.97 -16.31 18.64
CA ILE A 280 -2.84 -15.55 17.75
C ILE A 280 -2.09 -15.39 16.42
N PRO A 281 -2.42 -16.19 15.40
CA PRO A 281 -1.90 -15.99 14.05
C PRO A 281 -2.36 -14.63 13.53
N SER A 282 -1.43 -13.86 12.99
CA SER A 282 -1.66 -12.53 12.43
C SER A 282 -0.74 -12.35 11.23
N ASP A 283 -0.95 -11.32 10.44
CA ASP A 283 -0.05 -10.92 9.38
C ASP A 283 1.15 -10.12 9.96
N SER A 284 2.03 -9.59 9.12
CA SER A 284 3.22 -8.83 9.58
C SER A 284 3.14 -7.31 9.37
N SER A 285 2.08 -6.81 8.73
CA SER A 285 2.05 -5.45 8.16
C SER A 285 0.77 -4.65 8.42
N ALA A 286 -0.39 -5.28 8.59
CA ALA A 286 -1.71 -4.64 8.61
C ALA A 286 -2.58 -4.99 9.84
N ARG A 287 -3.20 -6.18 9.92
CA ARG A 287 -4.16 -6.51 11.00
C ARG A 287 -3.48 -6.66 12.36
N VAL A 288 -2.22 -7.06 12.35
CA VAL A 288 -1.33 -7.08 13.53
C VAL A 288 -1.23 -5.73 14.24
N LEU A 289 -1.46 -4.60 13.56
CA LEU A 289 -1.42 -3.27 14.16
C LEU A 289 -2.59 -3.03 15.14
N GLU A 290 -3.80 -3.47 14.77
CA GLU A 290 -4.98 -3.42 15.64
C GLU A 290 -4.81 -4.33 16.87
N LEU A 291 -4.37 -5.56 16.65
CA LEU A 291 -4.17 -6.56 17.71
C LEU A 291 -3.07 -6.14 18.69
N ALA A 292 -1.93 -5.67 18.19
CA ALA A 292 -0.82 -5.23 19.05
C ALA A 292 -1.17 -3.97 19.84
N TYR A 293 -1.90 -3.02 19.23
CA TYR A 293 -2.36 -1.82 19.93
C TYR A 293 -3.38 -2.16 21.04
N LEU A 294 -4.37 -3.02 20.75
CA LEU A 294 -5.35 -3.49 21.73
C LEU A 294 -4.70 -4.21 22.92
N LEU A 295 -3.72 -5.08 22.66
CA LEU A 295 -3.01 -5.80 23.72
C LEU A 295 -2.13 -4.85 24.55
N GLU A 296 -1.42 -3.90 23.94
CA GLU A 296 -0.63 -2.90 24.67
C GLU A 296 -1.52 -2.00 25.55
N GLU A 297 -2.65 -1.50 25.02
CA GLU A 297 -3.59 -0.68 25.80
C GLU A 297 -4.17 -1.48 26.99
N THR A 298 -4.52 -2.75 26.76
CA THR A 298 -5.05 -3.63 27.82
C THR A 298 -4.00 -3.91 28.89
N TRP A 299 -2.77 -4.28 28.51
CA TRP A 299 -1.69 -4.53 29.48
C TRP A 299 -1.31 -3.25 30.23
N GLN A 300 -1.19 -2.10 29.56
CA GLN A 300 -0.95 -0.82 30.21
C GLN A 300 -2.05 -0.53 31.26
N THR A 301 -3.31 -0.76 30.92
CA THR A 301 -4.46 -0.51 31.81
C THR A 301 -4.53 -1.48 32.98
N GLU A 302 -4.34 -2.78 32.73
CA GLU A 302 -4.49 -3.80 33.77
C GLU A 302 -3.23 -3.97 34.65
N VAL A 303 -2.02 -3.85 34.09
CA VAL A 303 -0.77 -4.06 34.83
C VAL A 303 -0.38 -2.84 35.66
N SER A 304 -0.58 -1.61 35.15
CA SER A 304 -0.19 -0.38 35.87
C SER A 304 -1.04 -0.10 37.11
N ASN A 305 -2.26 -0.64 37.16
CA ASN A 305 -3.13 -0.48 38.31
C ASN A 305 -2.68 -1.45 39.42
N ALA A 306 -2.07 -0.91 40.48
CA ALA A 306 -1.54 -1.70 41.60
C ALA A 306 -2.60 -2.61 42.24
N ASP A 307 -3.83 -2.11 42.40
CA ASP A 307 -4.95 -2.81 43.04
C ASP A 307 -5.64 -3.87 42.17
N SER A 308 -5.25 -4.03 40.88
CA SER A 308 -5.85 -5.06 40.02
C SER A 308 -5.29 -6.44 40.36
N ASN A 309 -6.15 -7.41 40.63
CA ASN A 309 -5.78 -8.83 40.70
C ASN A 309 -5.87 -9.49 39.31
N SER A 310 -5.37 -8.82 38.27
CA SER A 310 -5.45 -9.31 36.89
C SER A 310 -4.49 -10.49 36.67
N PRO A 311 -4.94 -11.60 36.05
CA PRO A 311 -4.05 -12.70 35.69
C PRO A 311 -2.98 -12.28 34.67
N LEU A 312 -3.22 -11.21 33.90
CA LEU A 312 -2.31 -10.72 32.86
C LEU A 312 -0.96 -10.24 33.41
N LYS A 313 -0.88 -9.88 34.70
CA LYS A 313 0.38 -9.56 35.39
C LYS A 313 1.38 -10.73 35.40
N SER A 314 0.90 -11.96 35.23
CA SER A 314 1.75 -13.17 35.17
C SER A 314 2.24 -13.53 33.75
N ALA A 315 1.70 -12.89 32.71
CA ALA A 315 1.98 -13.21 31.32
C ALA A 315 2.61 -12.05 30.55
N LYS A 316 3.55 -12.39 29.67
CA LYS A 316 4.19 -11.44 28.74
C LYS A 316 3.52 -11.54 27.37
N VAL A 317 3.44 -10.42 26.66
CA VAL A 317 2.98 -10.38 25.27
C VAL A 317 4.19 -10.32 24.35
N TYR A 318 4.17 -11.13 23.30
CA TYR A 318 5.21 -11.20 22.29
C TYR A 318 4.63 -10.93 20.90
N LEU A 319 5.36 -10.17 20.08
CA LEU A 319 5.09 -9.99 18.66
C LEU A 319 6.24 -10.61 17.85
N ALA A 320 5.99 -11.76 17.23
CA ALA A 320 6.97 -12.52 16.47
C ALA A 320 6.77 -12.34 14.95
N SER A 321 7.65 -11.56 14.32
CA SER A 321 7.76 -11.41 12.86
C SER A 321 9.15 -10.87 12.53
N ARG A 322 9.77 -11.33 11.43
CA ARG A 322 11.15 -10.97 11.02
C ARG A 322 11.33 -9.45 10.84
N THR A 323 10.25 -8.70 10.59
CA THR A 323 10.28 -7.25 10.30
C THR A 323 9.50 -6.42 11.32
N SER A 324 9.10 -6.98 12.46
CA SER A 324 8.23 -6.34 13.46
C SER A 324 8.71 -4.96 13.93
N GLY A 325 9.99 -4.79 14.25
CA GLY A 325 10.56 -3.49 14.65
C GLY A 325 10.62 -2.48 13.50
N ALA A 326 10.88 -2.95 12.28
CA ALA A 326 10.84 -2.12 11.07
C ALA A 326 9.42 -1.62 10.77
N THR A 327 8.42 -2.50 10.83
CA THR A 327 6.99 -2.17 10.67
C THR A 327 6.55 -1.14 11.71
N MET A 328 6.83 -1.34 13.00
CA MET A 328 6.40 -0.42 14.06
C MET A 328 7.12 0.94 13.97
N ARG A 329 8.38 0.98 13.51
CA ARG A 329 9.08 2.23 13.19
C ARG A 329 8.41 3.01 12.05
N LEU A 330 7.93 2.33 11.02
CA LEU A 330 7.23 2.96 9.89
C LEU A 330 5.86 3.49 10.30
N VAL A 331 5.07 2.73 11.07
CA VAL A 331 3.75 3.15 11.55
C VAL A 331 3.84 4.42 12.40
N ARG A 332 4.83 4.52 13.29
CA ARG A 332 5.10 5.76 14.06
C ARG A 332 5.40 7.00 13.21
N SER A 333 5.78 6.83 11.94
CA SER A 333 6.02 7.94 11.01
C SER A 333 4.82 8.27 10.10
N MET A 334 3.71 7.52 10.22
CA MET A 334 2.53 7.60 9.34
C MET A 334 1.23 7.75 10.14
N LEU A 335 1.30 8.40 11.31
CA LEU A 335 0.17 8.56 12.21
C LEU A 335 -0.98 9.36 11.58
N GLU A 336 -0.73 10.17 10.55
CA GLU A 336 -1.75 10.95 9.83
C GLU A 336 -2.73 10.09 9.01
N TRP A 337 -2.44 8.79 8.84
CA TRP A 337 -3.30 7.82 8.14
C TRP A 337 -4.26 7.05 9.07
N MET A 338 -4.20 7.33 10.37
CA MET A 338 -4.86 6.55 11.43
C MET A 338 -6.21 7.15 11.87
N GLU A 339 -6.85 6.55 12.86
CA GLU A 339 -8.03 7.14 13.52
C GLU A 339 -7.67 8.47 14.22
N GLU A 340 -8.55 9.47 14.14
CA GLU A 340 -8.29 10.82 14.66
C GLU A 340 -7.93 10.85 16.15
N GLY A 341 -8.36 9.86 16.94
CA GLY A 341 -8.04 9.70 18.36
C GLY A 341 -6.56 9.40 18.59
N ILE A 342 -5.92 8.60 17.73
CA ILE A 342 -4.47 8.34 17.78
C ILE A 342 -3.69 9.60 17.39
N VAL A 343 -4.15 10.34 16.39
CA VAL A 343 -3.56 11.63 16.01
C VAL A 343 -3.62 12.61 17.19
N LYS A 344 -4.77 12.71 17.87
CA LYS A 344 -4.95 13.55 19.06
C LYS A 344 -4.10 13.06 20.24
N GLU A 345 -3.98 11.75 20.46
CA GLU A 345 -3.08 11.19 21.48
C GLU A 345 -1.63 11.63 21.22
N PHE A 346 -1.15 11.51 19.98
CA PHE A 346 0.19 11.96 19.58
C PHE A 346 0.41 13.48 19.71
N GLU A 347 -0.57 14.30 19.31
CA GLU A 347 -0.52 15.76 19.50
C GLU A 347 -0.46 16.12 21.00
N THR A 348 -1.21 15.43 21.86
CA THR A 348 -1.11 15.65 23.32
C THR A 348 0.21 15.15 23.90
N ALA A 349 0.78 14.06 23.38
CA ALA A 349 2.04 13.50 23.86
C ALA A 349 3.24 14.40 23.52
N THR A 350 3.30 14.88 22.27
CA THR A 350 4.32 15.82 21.80
C THR A 350 4.24 17.16 22.54
N GLY A 351 3.04 17.75 22.67
CA GLY A 351 2.85 18.98 23.45
C GLY A 351 3.20 18.83 24.94
N ALA A 352 2.98 17.66 25.54
CA ALA A 352 3.41 17.37 26.91
C ALA A 352 4.94 17.25 27.04
N GLN A 353 5.61 16.62 26.07
CA GLN A 353 7.07 16.50 26.03
C GLN A 353 7.73 17.87 25.87
N GLU A 354 7.26 18.72 24.96
CA GLU A 354 7.75 20.10 24.80
C GLU A 354 7.59 20.92 26.10
N ALA A 355 6.45 20.78 26.77
CA ALA A 355 6.19 21.46 28.04
C ALA A 355 7.10 20.95 29.19
N GLN A 356 7.44 19.65 29.21
CA GLN A 356 8.42 19.09 30.14
C GLN A 356 9.84 19.57 29.83
N GLU A 357 10.24 19.62 28.55
CA GLU A 357 11.55 20.12 28.14
C GLU A 357 11.73 21.61 28.51
N GLN A 358 10.71 22.45 28.25
CA GLN A 358 10.74 23.86 28.68
C GLN A 358 10.81 24.03 30.20
N LYS A 359 10.19 23.15 31.00
CA LYS A 359 10.31 23.16 32.47
C LYS A 359 11.71 22.73 32.95
N ARG A 360 12.31 21.73 32.30
CA ARG A 360 13.69 21.29 32.54
C ARG A 360 14.69 22.41 32.21
N ILE A 361 14.54 23.08 31.07
CA ILE A 361 15.34 24.26 30.68
C ILE A 361 15.19 25.41 31.68
N ARG A 362 14.00 25.61 32.26
CA ARG A 362 13.73 26.61 33.30
C ARG A 362 14.20 26.21 34.71
N GLY A 363 14.88 25.08 34.87
CA GLY A 363 15.42 24.62 36.16
C GLY A 363 14.36 24.27 37.20
N GLN A 364 13.13 23.98 36.75
CA GLN A 364 11.96 23.77 37.62
C GLN A 364 11.44 22.31 37.52
N GLY A 365 12.35 21.37 37.31
CA GLY A 365 12.05 19.93 37.25
C GLY A 365 11.72 19.36 38.63
N GLY A 366 10.51 18.81 38.77
CA GLY A 366 10.06 18.14 39.98
C GLY A 366 10.29 16.63 39.92
N LYS A 367 10.24 15.96 41.07
CA LYS A 367 10.40 14.49 41.14
C LYS A 367 9.22 13.69 40.55
N ASP A 368 8.15 14.36 40.15
CA ASP A 368 6.94 13.79 39.52
C ASP A 368 6.99 13.80 37.97
N ASP A 369 8.11 14.20 37.36
CA ASP A 369 8.30 14.28 35.90
C ASP A 369 8.26 12.90 35.17
N ASP A 370 8.12 11.79 35.89
CA ASP A 370 8.25 10.42 35.35
C ASP A 370 6.96 9.85 34.71
N LYS A 371 5.85 10.60 34.77
CA LYS A 371 4.71 10.38 33.86
C LYS A 371 5.06 10.85 32.44
N SER A 372 5.92 10.07 31.78
CA SER A 372 6.14 10.16 30.34
C SER A 372 4.81 10.07 29.61
N ALA A 373 4.52 11.06 28.76
CA ALA A 373 3.31 11.03 27.96
C ALA A 373 3.33 9.83 27.00
N LYS A 374 2.21 9.10 26.90
CA LYS A 374 2.08 7.90 26.06
C LYS A 374 2.12 8.31 24.58
N THR A 375 3.20 7.96 23.90
CA THR A 375 3.28 8.06 22.44
C THR A 375 2.58 6.84 21.83
N PRO A 376 1.69 6.98 20.84
CA PRO A 376 1.15 5.83 20.12
C PRO A 376 2.26 4.95 19.51
N PHE A 377 2.07 3.63 19.55
CA PHE A 377 3.05 2.63 19.09
C PHE A 377 4.42 2.67 19.81
N ASP A 378 4.50 3.29 20.99
CA ASP A 378 5.56 3.05 21.97
C ASP A 378 5.18 1.85 22.86
N PHE A 379 5.40 0.64 22.38
CA PHE A 379 5.02 -0.58 23.10
C PHE A 379 5.99 -0.87 24.26
N ARG A 380 5.45 -0.96 25.48
CA ARG A 380 6.20 -1.23 26.71
C ARG A 380 5.92 -2.63 27.27
N HIS A 381 4.79 -3.22 26.89
CA HIS A 381 4.34 -4.54 27.34
C HIS A 381 4.44 -5.60 26.24
N VAL A 382 4.31 -5.20 24.96
CA VAL A 382 4.52 -6.08 23.80
C VAL A 382 6.01 -6.15 23.43
N THR A 383 6.64 -7.30 23.66
CA THR A 383 8.05 -7.56 23.31
C THR A 383 8.17 -8.05 21.86
N MET A 384 8.90 -7.32 21.01
CA MET A 384 9.12 -7.69 19.60
C MET A 384 10.22 -8.76 19.45
N LEU A 385 9.99 -9.75 18.58
CA LEU A 385 10.90 -10.87 18.32
C LEU A 385 11.11 -11.07 16.81
N GLU A 386 12.26 -10.65 16.31
CA GLU A 386 12.61 -10.75 14.87
C GLU A 386 13.44 -11.99 14.53
N ARG A 387 14.23 -12.52 15.48
CA ARG A 387 15.16 -13.65 15.25
C ARG A 387 14.55 -14.98 15.67
N LYS A 388 14.65 -15.99 14.78
CA LYS A 388 14.24 -17.39 15.02
C LYS A 388 14.83 -17.95 16.33
N SER A 389 16.10 -17.66 16.61
CA SER A 389 16.78 -18.06 17.85
C SER A 389 16.12 -17.52 19.13
N ARG A 390 15.63 -16.27 19.11
CA ARG A 390 14.89 -15.64 20.23
C ARG A 390 13.48 -16.22 20.35
N VAL A 391 12.81 -16.51 19.23
CA VAL A 391 11.50 -17.19 19.21
C VAL A 391 11.60 -18.61 19.79
N THR A 392 12.58 -19.42 19.37
CA THR A 392 12.81 -20.76 19.95
C THR A 392 13.13 -20.71 21.44
N ARG A 393 13.97 -19.75 21.87
CA ARG A 393 14.27 -19.55 23.31
C ARG A 393 13.02 -19.14 24.10
N MET A 394 12.17 -18.29 23.53
CA MET A 394 10.87 -17.98 24.10
C MET A 394 10.06 -19.28 24.23
N LEU A 395 9.76 -19.96 23.12
CA LEU A 395 8.93 -21.18 23.09
C LEU A 395 9.37 -22.28 24.08
N ALA A 396 10.68 -22.40 24.34
CA ALA A 396 11.22 -23.36 25.32
C ALA A 396 10.98 -23.00 26.80
N SER A 397 10.60 -21.76 27.14
CA SER A 397 10.20 -21.38 28.50
C SER A 397 8.86 -22.02 28.90
N ALA A 398 8.62 -22.20 30.21
CA ALA A 398 7.36 -22.71 30.75
C ALA A 398 6.38 -21.61 31.24
N GLU A 399 6.73 -20.33 31.13
CA GLU A 399 5.89 -19.21 31.59
C GLU A 399 4.62 -19.00 30.72
N PRO A 400 3.45 -18.66 31.29
CA PRO A 400 2.28 -18.22 30.50
C PRO A 400 2.59 -16.99 29.66
N ARG A 401 2.05 -16.92 28.43
CA ARG A 401 2.28 -15.80 27.51
C ARG A 401 1.21 -15.67 26.45
N VAL A 402 1.21 -14.54 25.76
CA VAL A 402 0.44 -14.31 24.53
C VAL A 402 1.41 -14.05 23.39
N ILE A 403 1.21 -14.70 22.25
CA ILE A 403 2.06 -14.59 21.06
C ILE A 403 1.20 -14.14 19.88
N LEU A 404 1.44 -12.91 19.38
CA LEU A 404 1.09 -12.54 18.01
C LEU A 404 2.22 -13.05 17.10
N ALA A 405 1.91 -13.79 16.05
CA ALA A 405 2.95 -14.33 15.16
C ALA A 405 2.54 -14.31 13.68
N SER A 406 3.47 -13.93 12.79
CA SER A 406 3.30 -14.08 11.34
C SER A 406 3.50 -15.54 10.90
N ASP A 407 2.69 -16.13 10.01
CA ASP A 407 1.58 -15.57 9.23
C ASP A 407 0.18 -16.07 9.68
N THR A 408 -0.91 -15.45 9.21
CA THR A 408 -2.30 -15.85 9.52
C THR A 408 -2.61 -17.27 9.06
N SER A 409 -2.11 -17.67 7.87
CA SER A 409 -2.37 -18.96 7.24
C SER A 409 -1.88 -20.18 8.01
N LEU A 410 -0.93 -19.97 8.94
CA LEU A 410 -0.14 -21.01 9.62
C LEU A 410 0.72 -21.89 8.68
N GLU A 411 0.90 -21.50 7.42
CA GLU A 411 1.73 -22.23 6.46
C GLU A 411 3.20 -21.80 6.44
N TRP A 412 3.52 -20.63 6.96
CA TRP A 412 4.87 -20.09 7.03
C TRP A 412 5.03 -19.12 8.21
N GLY A 413 6.27 -18.69 8.44
CA GLY A 413 6.60 -17.76 9.53
C GLY A 413 6.61 -18.41 10.92
N PHE A 414 6.74 -17.57 11.95
CA PHE A 414 6.81 -17.98 13.34
C PHE A 414 5.49 -18.50 13.93
N SER A 415 4.33 -18.26 13.30
CA SER A 415 3.05 -18.81 13.74
C SER A 415 3.02 -20.34 13.60
N LYS A 416 3.59 -20.86 12.52
CA LYS A 416 3.80 -22.30 12.28
C LYS A 416 4.74 -22.93 13.30
N ASP A 417 5.87 -22.29 13.58
CA ASP A 417 6.83 -22.74 14.60
C ASP A 417 6.21 -22.72 16.01
N ALA A 418 5.46 -21.67 16.34
CA ALA A 418 4.74 -21.57 17.61
C ALA A 418 3.65 -22.63 17.73
N LEU A 419 2.87 -22.89 16.67
CA LEU A 419 1.84 -23.92 16.68
C LEU A 419 2.44 -25.32 16.85
N LYS A 420 3.53 -25.66 16.15
CA LYS A 420 4.25 -26.94 16.34
C LYS A 420 4.67 -27.15 17.80
N SER A 421 5.11 -26.08 18.49
CA SER A 421 5.50 -26.15 19.90
C SER A 421 4.31 -26.24 20.86
N LEU A 422 3.23 -25.50 20.59
CA LEU A 422 2.11 -25.31 21.53
C LEU A 422 0.97 -26.32 21.37
N ALA A 423 0.85 -26.98 20.21
CA ALA A 423 -0.27 -27.87 19.90
C ALA A 423 -0.40 -29.08 20.83
N SER A 424 0.68 -29.53 21.47
CA SER A 424 0.70 -30.76 22.27
C SER A 424 0.10 -30.63 23.67
N ASP A 425 0.00 -29.41 24.23
CA ASP A 425 -0.50 -29.12 25.58
C ASP A 425 -1.92 -28.53 25.52
N SER A 426 -2.86 -29.19 26.20
CA SER A 426 -4.29 -28.82 26.21
C SER A 426 -4.61 -27.53 26.96
N ARG A 427 -3.69 -27.01 27.78
CA ARG A 427 -3.87 -25.71 28.45
C ARG A 427 -3.79 -24.56 27.46
N ASN A 428 -3.00 -24.72 26.40
CA ASN A 428 -2.78 -23.70 25.39
C ASN A 428 -4.04 -23.44 24.56
N LEU A 429 -4.13 -22.22 24.01
CA LEU A 429 -5.23 -21.78 23.15
C LEU A 429 -4.67 -21.19 21.85
N VAL A 430 -5.25 -21.58 20.72
CA VAL A 430 -5.04 -20.94 19.42
C VAL A 430 -6.29 -20.12 19.10
N ILE A 431 -6.15 -18.81 18.85
CA ILE A 431 -7.26 -17.92 18.49
C ILE A 431 -7.07 -17.49 17.04
N LEU A 432 -7.92 -18.01 16.16
CA LEU A 432 -7.95 -17.63 14.74
C LEU A 432 -8.67 -16.28 14.59
N THR A 433 -8.06 -15.37 13.83
CA THR A 433 -8.49 -13.97 13.71
C THR A 433 -9.24 -13.66 12.42
N GLU A 434 -9.17 -14.53 11.42
CA GLU A 434 -9.84 -14.39 10.13
C GLU A 434 -10.21 -15.76 9.53
N ARG A 435 -11.16 -15.77 8.59
CA ARG A 435 -11.53 -16.98 7.83
C ARG A 435 -10.47 -17.20 6.75
N ILE A 436 -9.64 -18.21 6.95
CA ILE A 436 -8.56 -18.55 6.03
C ILE A 436 -9.12 -19.29 4.80
N GLY A 437 -8.57 -18.95 3.63
CA GLY A 437 -8.93 -19.54 2.34
C GLY A 437 -8.35 -20.93 2.11
N GLU A 438 -8.79 -21.59 1.03
CA GLU A 438 -8.17 -22.83 0.54
C GLU A 438 -7.34 -22.53 -0.71
N TYR A 439 -6.01 -22.73 -0.63
CA TYR A 439 -5.07 -22.37 -1.69
C TYR A 439 -4.81 -23.49 -2.72
N ALA A 440 -5.24 -24.73 -2.44
CA ALA A 440 -5.03 -25.90 -3.29
C ALA A 440 -6.18 -26.92 -3.19
N SER A 441 -6.67 -27.40 -4.33
CA SER A 441 -7.84 -28.29 -4.46
C SER A 441 -7.67 -29.73 -3.94
N GLN A 442 -6.49 -30.10 -3.45
CA GLN A 442 -6.16 -31.47 -3.01
C GLN A 442 -5.66 -31.56 -1.56
N GLN A 443 -5.23 -30.45 -0.94
CA GLN A 443 -4.77 -30.43 0.45
C GLN A 443 -5.12 -29.11 1.11
N LYS A 444 -5.92 -29.19 2.18
CA LYS A 444 -6.29 -28.06 3.02
C LYS A 444 -5.07 -27.54 3.78
N GLY A 445 -4.93 -26.21 3.84
CA GLY A 445 -3.93 -25.55 4.66
C GLY A 445 -4.21 -25.73 6.16
N LEU A 446 -3.15 -25.62 6.98
CA LEU A 446 -3.22 -25.81 8.43
C LEU A 446 -4.22 -24.85 9.09
N GLY A 447 -4.20 -23.57 8.75
CA GLY A 447 -5.16 -22.58 9.25
C GLY A 447 -6.61 -22.87 8.81
N ARG A 448 -6.83 -23.29 7.56
CA ARG A 448 -8.16 -23.69 7.06
C ARG A 448 -8.69 -24.91 7.81
N PHE A 449 -7.86 -25.93 8.03
CA PHE A 449 -8.21 -27.12 8.79
C PHE A 449 -8.64 -26.79 10.23
N LEU A 450 -7.89 -25.94 10.92
CA LEU A 450 -8.24 -25.52 12.30
C LEU A 450 -9.55 -24.72 12.33
N TRP A 451 -9.80 -23.87 11.33
CA TRP A 451 -11.03 -23.09 11.22
C TRP A 451 -12.26 -23.99 10.97
N GLU A 452 -12.15 -24.97 10.06
CA GLU A 452 -13.21 -25.93 9.81
C GLU A 452 -13.48 -26.82 11.03
N LEU A 453 -12.42 -27.31 11.70
CA LEU A 453 -12.54 -28.09 12.93
C LEU A 453 -13.25 -27.32 14.05
N TRP A 454 -12.95 -26.02 14.18
CA TRP A 454 -13.66 -25.11 15.09
C TRP A 454 -15.12 -24.93 14.69
N ASN A 455 -15.40 -24.68 13.40
CA ASN A 455 -16.75 -24.43 12.89
C ASN A 455 -17.67 -25.66 13.04
N GLU A 456 -17.18 -26.86 12.69
CA GLU A 456 -17.92 -28.12 12.83
C GLU A 456 -18.26 -28.44 14.30
N ARG A 457 -17.28 -28.34 15.21
CA ARG A 457 -17.49 -28.62 16.64
C ARG A 457 -18.36 -27.56 17.31
N SER A 458 -18.21 -26.29 16.95
CA SER A 458 -19.04 -25.19 17.48
C SER A 458 -20.49 -25.26 17.00
N ALA A 459 -20.75 -25.72 15.78
CA ALA A 459 -22.11 -25.98 15.31
C ALA A 459 -22.79 -27.14 16.09
N SER A 460 -22.01 -28.07 16.63
CA SER A 460 -22.54 -29.25 17.36
C SER A 460 -22.92 -28.98 18.83
N SER A 461 -22.41 -27.91 19.45
CA SER A 461 -22.62 -27.64 20.89
C SER A 461 -23.97 -26.99 21.22
N GLY A 462 -24.69 -26.45 20.22
CA GLY A 462 -26.07 -25.99 20.35
C GLY A 462 -26.28 -24.70 21.15
N GLU A 463 -25.21 -23.99 21.53
CA GLU A 463 -25.32 -22.67 22.19
C GLU A 463 -25.51 -21.55 21.14
N GLU A 464 -26.46 -20.64 21.38
CA GLU A 464 -26.84 -19.57 20.44
C GLU A 464 -25.73 -18.49 20.22
N SER A 465 -24.58 -18.61 20.88
CA SER A 465 -23.40 -17.72 20.73
C SER A 465 -22.30 -18.37 19.88
N LEU A 466 -22.63 -18.71 18.63
CA LEU A 466 -21.80 -19.45 17.65
C LEU A 466 -20.40 -18.86 17.32
N SER A 467 -20.04 -17.69 17.84
CA SER A 467 -18.96 -16.85 17.28
C SER A 467 -17.73 -16.66 18.17
N THR A 468 -17.71 -17.20 19.39
CA THR A 468 -16.54 -17.14 20.31
C THR A 468 -16.36 -18.41 21.15
N ALA A 469 -16.93 -19.54 20.73
CA ALA A 469 -16.85 -20.79 21.47
C ALA A 469 -15.39 -21.32 21.50
N VAL A 470 -14.91 -21.72 22.68
CA VAL A 470 -13.63 -22.41 22.85
C VAL A 470 -13.86 -23.91 22.77
N ILE A 471 -13.27 -24.57 21.77
CA ILE A 471 -13.32 -26.03 21.63
C ILE A 471 -12.03 -26.68 22.12
N GLU A 472 -12.13 -27.90 22.66
CA GLU A 472 -10.99 -28.78 22.80
C GLU A 472 -10.76 -29.52 21.47
N ALA A 473 -9.55 -29.46 20.91
CA ALA A 473 -9.21 -30.13 19.66
C ALA A 473 -8.62 -31.54 19.84
N SER A 474 -8.53 -32.02 21.09
CA SER A 474 -7.88 -33.27 21.50
C SER A 474 -8.13 -34.47 20.58
N GLY A 475 -7.04 -35.16 20.24
CA GLY A 475 -7.07 -36.34 19.36
C GLY A 475 -7.25 -36.06 17.87
N SER A 476 -7.09 -34.80 17.43
CA SER A 476 -7.12 -34.44 16.01
C SER A 476 -5.72 -34.43 15.42
N GLU A 477 -5.51 -35.08 14.27
CA GLU A 477 -4.25 -35.08 13.55
C GLU A 477 -4.29 -34.11 12.37
N ALA A 478 -3.29 -33.23 12.26
CA ALA A 478 -3.10 -32.37 11.10
C ALA A 478 -1.82 -32.74 10.35
N THR A 479 -1.87 -32.73 9.02
CA THR A 479 -0.70 -32.87 8.16
C THR A 479 -0.02 -31.51 8.00
N VAL A 480 1.22 -31.38 8.47
CA VAL A 480 2.01 -30.15 8.36
C VAL A 480 3.12 -30.34 7.34
N ARG A 481 3.14 -29.49 6.30
CA ARG A 481 4.23 -29.46 5.32
C ARG A 481 5.47 -28.82 5.94
N SER A 482 6.56 -29.59 6.02
CA SER A 482 7.89 -29.14 6.41
C SER A 482 8.68 -28.78 5.16
N VAL A 483 9.20 -27.57 5.12
CA VAL A 483 9.78 -26.95 3.92
C VAL A 483 11.19 -26.53 4.24
N ARG A 484 12.19 -27.08 3.54
CA ARG A 484 13.60 -26.71 3.69
C ARG A 484 14.25 -26.49 2.33
N SER A 485 15.17 -25.53 2.27
CA SER A 485 16.01 -25.30 1.10
C SER A 485 17.31 -26.09 1.20
N THR A 486 17.82 -26.58 0.06
CA THR A 486 19.14 -27.22 -0.06
C THR A 486 19.83 -26.73 -1.34
N PRO A 487 21.16 -26.55 -1.36
CA PRO A 487 21.88 -26.14 -2.57
C PRO A 487 21.70 -27.15 -3.71
N LEU A 488 21.83 -26.68 -4.95
CA LEU A 488 21.86 -27.56 -6.13
C LEU A 488 23.22 -28.24 -6.27
N GLU A 489 23.23 -29.53 -6.57
CA GLU A 489 24.46 -30.31 -6.74
C GLU A 489 24.51 -31.04 -8.10
N GLY A 490 25.71 -31.13 -8.67
CA GLY A 490 26.00 -31.89 -9.90
C GLY A 490 25.07 -31.54 -11.07
N ASN A 491 24.29 -32.52 -11.53
CA ASN A 491 23.43 -32.40 -12.71
C ASN A 491 22.33 -31.32 -12.55
N GLU A 492 21.83 -31.09 -11.34
CA GLU A 492 20.78 -30.10 -11.08
C GLU A 492 21.27 -28.67 -11.35
N LEU A 493 22.52 -28.38 -10.97
CA LEU A 493 23.16 -27.10 -11.23
C LEU A 493 23.27 -26.84 -12.74
N HIS A 494 23.62 -27.86 -13.53
CA HIS A 494 23.74 -27.73 -14.98
C HIS A 494 22.39 -27.47 -15.66
N ILE A 495 21.32 -28.16 -15.22
CA ILE A 495 19.95 -27.91 -15.68
C ILE A 495 19.53 -26.46 -15.40
N TYR A 496 19.83 -25.95 -14.20
CA TYR A 496 19.54 -24.57 -13.82
C TYR A 496 20.37 -23.54 -14.61
N GLN A 497 21.66 -23.82 -14.88
CA GLN A 497 22.50 -22.97 -15.73
C GLN A 497 21.96 -22.87 -17.17
N GLN A 498 21.51 -23.98 -17.75
CA GLN A 498 20.87 -23.99 -19.08
C GLN A 498 19.56 -23.18 -19.08
N TYR A 499 18.74 -23.33 -18.04
CA TYR A 499 17.52 -22.52 -17.87
C TYR A 499 17.82 -21.02 -17.83
N LEU A 500 18.81 -20.57 -17.04
CA LEU A 500 19.22 -19.17 -17.00
C LEU A 500 19.78 -18.65 -18.34
N ALA A 501 20.56 -19.46 -19.05
CA ALA A 501 21.09 -19.09 -20.37
C ALA A 501 19.94 -18.86 -21.38
N ARG A 502 18.94 -19.76 -21.38
CA ARG A 502 17.71 -19.62 -22.18
C ARG A 502 16.91 -18.38 -21.80
N GLN A 503 16.72 -18.11 -20.50
CA GLN A 503 15.97 -16.95 -20.04
C GLN A 503 16.63 -15.64 -20.48
N ARG A 504 17.97 -15.55 -20.42
CA ARG A 504 18.74 -14.42 -20.96
C ARG A 504 18.59 -14.27 -22.47
N GLN A 505 18.61 -15.36 -23.23
CA GLN A 505 18.41 -15.33 -24.69
C GLN A 505 17.01 -14.80 -25.07
N LEU A 506 15.97 -15.25 -24.37
CA LEU A 506 14.61 -14.75 -24.54
C LEU A 506 14.50 -13.26 -24.16
N GLN A 507 15.11 -12.87 -23.03
CA GLN A 507 15.11 -11.49 -22.56
C GLN A 507 15.84 -10.54 -23.53
N ASN A 508 16.97 -10.95 -24.11
CA ASN A 508 17.69 -10.16 -25.13
C ASN A 508 16.86 -10.03 -26.41
N THR A 509 16.19 -11.11 -26.83
CA THR A 509 15.32 -11.12 -28.02
C THR A 509 14.12 -10.18 -27.85
N LEU A 510 13.49 -10.19 -26.66
CA LEU A 510 12.34 -9.33 -26.31
C LEU A 510 12.72 -7.85 -26.11
N GLN A 511 13.96 -7.54 -25.74
CA GLN A 511 14.42 -6.16 -25.56
C GLN A 511 14.91 -5.49 -26.85
N GLY A 512 15.00 -6.22 -27.97
CA GLY A 512 15.27 -5.66 -29.29
C GLY A 512 16.69 -5.13 -29.51
N ASP A 513 17.65 -5.51 -28.65
CA ASP A 513 19.05 -5.09 -28.78
C ASP A 513 19.80 -5.98 -29.78
N SER A 514 19.59 -5.72 -31.08
CA SER A 514 20.23 -6.42 -32.19
C SER A 514 21.70 -5.98 -32.34
N GLY A 515 22.52 -6.22 -31.31
CA GLY A 515 23.80 -5.53 -31.14
C GLY A 515 24.92 -6.27 -30.41
N THR A 516 24.76 -7.54 -29.99
CA THR A 516 25.87 -8.33 -29.43
C THR A 516 26.00 -9.72 -30.06
N THR A 517 27.20 -10.04 -30.53
CA THR A 517 27.56 -11.30 -31.18
C THR A 517 27.65 -12.46 -30.17
N LEU A 518 27.25 -13.65 -30.60
CA LEU A 518 27.53 -14.89 -29.86
C LEU A 518 29.05 -15.05 -29.65
N GLU A 519 29.46 -15.16 -28.38
CA GLU A 519 30.63 -15.97 -28.01
C GLU A 519 30.15 -17.17 -27.21
N THR A 520 30.34 -18.36 -27.79
CA THR A 520 29.98 -19.64 -27.19
C THR A 520 31.16 -20.23 -26.42
N SER A 521 31.00 -20.28 -25.10
CA SER A 521 31.38 -21.40 -24.22
C SER A 521 32.75 -22.08 -24.40
N ALA A 522 33.68 -21.82 -23.47
CA ALA A 522 34.65 -22.80 -23.01
C ALA A 522 35.00 -22.57 -21.52
N ASP A 523 35.18 -23.67 -20.78
CA ASP A 523 35.80 -23.85 -19.45
C ASP A 523 35.37 -23.00 -18.23
N VAL A 524 34.59 -23.64 -17.33
CA VAL A 524 34.63 -23.39 -15.88
C VAL A 524 34.54 -24.71 -15.08
N VAL A 525 35.72 -25.31 -14.86
CA VAL A 525 36.15 -26.30 -13.85
C VAL A 525 37.70 -26.32 -13.90
N ASP A 526 38.52 -26.59 -12.88
CA ASP A 526 38.42 -26.65 -11.40
C ASP A 526 39.88 -26.44 -10.88
N ASP A 527 40.24 -26.09 -9.63
CA ASP A 527 39.55 -25.84 -8.36
C ASP A 527 40.29 -24.67 -7.63
N ARG A 528 39.93 -24.39 -6.38
CA ARG A 528 40.56 -23.49 -5.40
C ARG A 528 42.10 -23.44 -5.36
N SER A 529 42.57 -22.26 -4.92
CA SER A 529 43.78 -22.00 -4.11
C SER A 529 45.03 -21.39 -4.81
N SER A 530 45.16 -20.07 -4.62
CA SER A 530 46.39 -19.35 -4.24
C SER A 530 47.67 -19.37 -5.10
N SER A 531 48.10 -18.13 -5.41
CA SER A 531 49.49 -17.61 -5.37
C SER A 531 50.42 -17.69 -6.61
N THR A 532 51.15 -16.58 -6.78
CA THR A 532 52.50 -16.42 -7.39
C THR A 532 52.72 -16.70 -8.88
N SER A 533 52.63 -15.62 -9.67
CA SER A 533 53.76 -14.98 -10.41
C SER A 533 54.52 -15.69 -11.54
N THR A 534 55.01 -14.83 -12.45
CA THR A 534 56.13 -14.97 -13.44
C THR A 534 55.78 -15.50 -14.84
N THR A 535 56.13 -14.69 -15.85
CA THR A 535 56.79 -15.02 -17.15
C THR A 535 56.20 -16.12 -18.06
N SER A 536 56.20 -16.04 -19.40
CA SER A 536 56.83 -15.10 -20.35
C SER A 536 56.35 -15.42 -21.78
N GLU A 537 56.37 -14.40 -22.65
CA GLU A 537 56.78 -14.44 -24.08
C GLU A 537 56.02 -15.27 -25.14
N ASP A 538 55.79 -14.56 -26.25
CA ASP A 538 55.74 -15.00 -27.66
C ASP A 538 54.60 -15.88 -28.20
N SER A 539 53.81 -15.31 -29.12
CA SER A 539 54.22 -15.34 -30.54
C SER A 539 53.32 -14.46 -31.43
N ASP A 540 53.93 -13.52 -32.15
CA ASP A 540 53.27 -12.73 -33.20
C ASP A 540 52.95 -13.59 -34.44
N ILE A 541 51.78 -13.36 -35.04
CA ILE A 541 51.61 -13.50 -36.49
C ILE A 541 51.00 -12.20 -37.02
N GLU A 542 51.87 -11.33 -37.54
CA GLU A 542 51.47 -10.16 -38.30
C GLU A 542 50.75 -10.58 -39.60
N HIS A 543 49.69 -9.86 -39.98
CA HIS A 543 49.65 -9.31 -41.33
C HIS A 543 48.93 -7.96 -41.38
N GLN A 544 49.74 -6.94 -41.70
CA GLN A 544 49.43 -5.52 -41.82
C GLN A 544 48.28 -5.25 -42.83
N GLY A 545 47.42 -4.25 -42.54
CA GLY A 545 46.24 -4.03 -43.38
C GLY A 545 45.63 -2.63 -43.49
N LYS A 546 45.92 -1.66 -42.60
CA LYS A 546 45.67 -0.21 -42.84
C LYS A 546 46.25 0.66 -41.72
N ALA A 547 47.20 1.52 -42.08
CA ALA A 547 47.71 2.60 -41.24
C ALA A 547 47.03 3.94 -41.60
N LEU A 548 47.35 4.98 -40.81
CA LEU A 548 47.10 6.41 -41.05
C LEU A 548 45.65 6.90 -40.84
N ASN A 549 45.33 7.29 -39.58
CA ASN A 549 44.92 8.68 -39.24
C ASN A 549 44.52 8.87 -37.76
N THR A 550 45.46 8.76 -36.80
CA THR A 550 45.28 9.23 -35.40
C THR A 550 46.61 9.69 -34.75
N ALA A 551 47.40 10.48 -35.48
CA ALA A 551 48.60 11.11 -34.93
C ALA A 551 48.38 12.61 -34.69
N ASN A 552 47.64 12.95 -33.61
CA ASN A 552 47.78 14.19 -32.85
C ASN A 552 46.88 14.21 -31.60
N THR A 553 47.31 14.93 -30.56
CA THR A 553 46.57 15.29 -29.33
C THR A 553 46.10 14.16 -28.38
N MET A 554 47.06 13.42 -27.83
CA MET A 554 46.95 12.96 -26.42
C MET A 554 47.44 14.08 -25.49
N PRO A 555 46.65 14.46 -24.47
CA PRO A 555 47.26 14.62 -23.16
C PRO A 555 46.44 14.03 -21.99
N HIS A 556 47.17 13.32 -21.12
CA HIS A 556 46.85 13.05 -19.71
C HIS A 556 45.95 11.86 -19.34
N ALA A 557 46.34 10.66 -19.78
CA ALA A 557 46.37 9.54 -18.83
C ALA A 557 47.44 9.82 -17.75
N LYS A 558 47.03 10.00 -16.48
CA LYS A 558 47.94 10.09 -15.33
C LYS A 558 48.08 8.71 -14.68
N ASN A 559 49.21 8.49 -14.02
CA ASN A 559 49.53 7.32 -13.18
C ASN A 559 49.82 6.01 -13.94
N LYS A 560 50.90 6.00 -14.75
CA LYS A 560 51.67 4.76 -15.01
C LYS A 560 53.02 4.86 -14.29
N LEU A 561 53.22 3.99 -13.30
CA LEU A 561 54.39 3.95 -12.43
C LEU A 561 55.49 3.09 -13.07
N GLY A 562 56.61 3.69 -13.49
CA GLY A 562 57.74 2.95 -14.10
C GLY A 562 58.44 3.65 -15.26
N LEU A 563 58.74 4.95 -15.13
CA LEU A 563 59.58 5.69 -16.09
C LEU A 563 61.06 5.57 -15.71
N SER A 564 61.96 5.60 -16.69
CA SER A 564 63.39 5.40 -16.46
C SER A 564 64.09 6.70 -16.01
N ASP A 565 65.22 6.57 -15.29
CA ASP A 565 65.94 7.73 -14.71
C ASP A 565 66.46 8.73 -15.78
N ALA A 566 66.66 8.29 -17.03
CA ALA A 566 67.04 9.18 -18.14
C ALA A 566 65.89 10.09 -18.60
N GLU A 567 64.63 9.64 -18.46
CA GLU A 567 63.43 10.35 -18.92
C GLU A 567 62.92 11.38 -17.89
N LEU A 568 63.28 11.24 -16.61
CA LEU A 568 62.89 12.22 -15.58
C LEU A 568 63.72 13.52 -15.62
N GLY A 569 64.94 13.49 -16.17
CA GLY A 569 65.83 14.64 -16.26
C GLY A 569 66.02 15.38 -14.92
N ILE A 570 65.91 16.71 -14.94
CA ILE A 570 66.08 17.55 -13.73
C ILE A 570 65.07 17.20 -12.61
N ASN A 571 63.91 16.60 -12.94
CA ASN A 571 62.92 16.20 -11.94
C ASN A 571 63.34 14.97 -11.10
N VAL A 572 64.43 14.28 -11.46
CA VAL A 572 65.03 13.23 -10.60
C VAL A 572 65.32 13.77 -9.19
N LEU A 573 65.79 15.03 -9.09
CA LEU A 573 66.12 15.68 -7.82
C LEU A 573 64.91 15.95 -6.90
N ILE A 574 63.68 15.82 -7.42
CA ILE A 574 62.43 16.10 -6.69
C ILE A 574 61.60 14.81 -6.49
N ARG A 575 61.74 13.82 -7.40
CA ARG A 575 60.86 12.63 -7.44
C ARG A 575 61.56 11.31 -7.08
N ARG A 576 62.88 11.24 -7.02
CA ARG A 576 63.59 10.03 -6.63
C ARG A 576 63.50 9.84 -5.12
N LYS A 577 63.10 8.65 -4.65
CA LYS A 577 63.15 8.32 -3.22
C LYS A 577 64.57 8.48 -2.69
N ASN A 578 64.69 9.10 -1.51
CA ASN A 578 65.93 9.28 -0.74
C ASN A 578 66.98 10.26 -1.30
N VAL A 579 66.57 11.24 -2.13
CA VAL A 579 67.40 12.43 -2.43
C VAL A 579 66.61 13.68 -2.07
N TYR A 580 67.12 14.46 -1.12
CA TYR A 580 66.49 15.71 -0.65
C TYR A 580 67.56 16.78 -0.42
N ASP A 581 67.92 17.51 -1.47
CA ASP A 581 68.70 18.75 -1.33
C ASP A 581 67.82 19.92 -1.79
N TYR A 582 67.39 20.74 -0.85
CA TYR A 582 66.49 21.87 -1.08
C TYR A 582 66.97 23.10 -0.31
N GLU A 583 67.12 24.22 -1.01
CA GLU A 583 67.77 25.39 -0.44
C GLU A 583 66.82 26.20 0.46
N VAL A 584 66.84 25.90 1.77
CA VAL A 584 65.94 26.51 2.78
C VAL A 584 66.43 27.84 3.37
N ARG A 585 67.47 28.46 2.81
CA ARG A 585 68.00 29.74 3.31
C ARG A 585 67.08 30.90 2.91
N GLY A 586 66.53 31.60 3.90
CA GLY A 586 65.75 32.84 3.73
C GLY A 586 64.24 32.71 3.90
N LYS A 587 63.66 31.51 3.82
CA LYS A 587 62.20 31.30 3.98
C LYS A 587 61.78 31.12 5.45
N LYS A 588 60.58 31.61 5.80
CA LYS A 588 59.98 31.52 7.15
C LYS A 588 58.61 30.83 7.10
N GLY A 589 58.19 30.23 8.21
CA GLY A 589 56.90 29.55 8.34
C GLY A 589 56.83 28.17 7.68
N ARG A 590 55.62 27.73 7.34
CA ARG A 590 55.30 26.38 6.79
C ARG A 590 56.14 26.02 5.55
N GLU A 591 56.49 27.01 4.73
CA GLU A 591 57.32 26.86 3.52
C GLU A 591 58.77 26.40 3.77
N LYS A 592 59.25 26.48 5.01
CA LYS A 592 60.58 25.95 5.39
C LYS A 592 60.55 24.43 5.67
N ILE A 593 59.35 23.87 5.87
CA ILE A 593 59.15 22.48 6.30
C ILE A 593 58.51 21.65 5.17
N PHE A 594 57.67 22.26 4.33
CA PHE A 594 57.03 21.62 3.19
C PHE A 594 57.25 22.43 1.90
N PRO A 595 57.74 21.80 0.80
CA PRO A 595 57.87 22.47 -0.49
C PRO A 595 56.51 22.83 -1.07
N TYR A 596 56.18 24.13 -1.14
CA TYR A 596 54.96 24.62 -1.76
C TYR A 596 55.18 24.92 -3.25
N VAL A 597 54.37 24.32 -4.13
CA VAL A 597 54.34 24.62 -5.56
C VAL A 597 53.08 25.43 -5.86
N ALA A 598 53.24 26.74 -6.07
CA ALA A 598 52.13 27.60 -6.45
C ALA A 598 51.57 27.20 -7.82
N LYS A 599 50.26 26.91 -7.89
CA LYS A 599 49.57 26.67 -9.18
C LYS A 599 49.56 27.98 -9.98
N ARG A 600 50.05 27.95 -11.22
CA ARG A 600 49.94 29.10 -12.14
C ARG A 600 48.47 29.30 -12.54
N ARG A 601 47.95 30.50 -12.25
CA ARG A 601 46.63 31.00 -12.64
C ARG A 601 46.51 31.03 -14.17
N ARG A 602 45.40 30.53 -14.71
CA ARG A 602 45.10 30.55 -16.16
C ARG A 602 44.18 31.73 -16.46
N VAL A 603 44.54 32.47 -17.49
CA VAL A 603 43.83 33.64 -18.01
C VAL A 603 43.42 33.29 -19.44
N ASP A 604 42.18 33.59 -19.81
CA ASP A 604 41.68 33.56 -21.19
C ASP A 604 41.53 34.98 -21.74
N ASP A 605 41.10 35.12 -22.99
CA ASP A 605 41.02 36.41 -23.68
C ASP A 605 39.97 37.38 -23.09
N PHE A 606 39.13 36.93 -22.14
CA PHE A 606 38.15 37.75 -21.41
C PHE A 606 38.45 37.91 -19.92
N GLY A 607 39.46 37.21 -19.37
CA GLY A 607 39.97 37.45 -18.02
C GLY A 607 40.42 36.18 -17.30
N ASP A 608 40.30 36.19 -15.97
CA ASP A 608 40.61 35.02 -15.16
C ASP A 608 39.55 33.93 -15.33
N LEU A 609 39.99 32.73 -15.69
CA LEU A 609 39.09 31.58 -15.84
C LEU A 609 38.63 31.10 -14.45
N ILE A 610 37.48 31.60 -14.00
CA ILE A 610 36.82 31.22 -12.76
C ILE A 610 36.34 29.77 -12.87
N ARG A 611 36.76 28.92 -11.91
CA ARG A 611 36.24 27.55 -11.77
C ARG A 611 35.04 27.58 -10.82
N PRO A 612 33.88 27.02 -11.19
CA PRO A 612 32.72 26.97 -10.29
C PRO A 612 33.01 26.27 -8.95
N GLU A 613 33.89 25.26 -8.98
CA GLU A 613 34.35 24.51 -7.80
C GLU A 613 35.12 25.35 -6.76
N ASP A 614 35.73 26.49 -7.15
CA ASP A 614 36.40 27.40 -6.20
C ASP A 614 35.40 28.30 -5.42
N TYR A 615 34.08 28.17 -5.68
CA TYR A 615 33.02 29.05 -5.15
C TYR A 615 31.80 28.31 -4.57
N ALA A 616 31.88 26.98 -4.41
CA ALA A 616 30.85 26.21 -3.70
C ALA A 616 30.74 26.64 -2.22
N ARG A 617 29.55 26.52 -1.62
CA ARG A 617 29.36 26.81 -0.19
C ARG A 617 29.74 25.58 0.65
N ALA A 618 30.31 25.81 1.82
CA ALA A 618 30.88 24.77 2.69
C ALA A 618 29.94 23.60 3.00
N ASP A 619 28.61 23.84 3.05
CA ASP A 619 27.61 22.80 3.32
C ASP A 619 27.49 21.75 2.17
N GLU A 620 27.98 22.05 0.96
CA GLU A 620 27.97 21.14 -0.20
C GLU A 620 29.31 20.38 -0.38
N GLU A 621 30.44 20.88 0.15
CA GLU A 621 31.71 20.13 0.14
C GLU A 621 31.65 18.90 1.07
N ASP A 622 30.99 19.02 2.22
CA ASP A 622 30.91 17.97 3.24
C ASP A 622 30.09 16.73 2.79
N GLN A 623 29.22 16.85 1.79
CA GLN A 623 28.49 15.70 1.22
C GLN A 623 29.33 14.88 0.22
N VAL A 624 30.35 15.48 -0.40
CA VAL A 624 31.18 14.82 -1.43
C VAL A 624 32.47 14.24 -0.81
N ALA A 625 32.93 14.78 0.32
CA ALA A 625 34.17 14.35 0.98
C ALA A 625 34.01 13.18 1.98
N GLY A 626 32.77 12.79 2.31
CA GLY A 626 32.50 11.81 3.39
C GLY A 626 32.83 10.34 3.08
N GLU A 627 33.04 9.98 1.80
CA GLU A 627 33.00 8.56 1.37
C GLU A 627 34.37 7.87 1.22
N THR A 628 35.49 8.53 1.54
CA THR A 628 36.83 7.89 1.49
C THR A 628 37.61 7.95 2.79
N LEU A 629 37.47 6.87 3.57
CA LEU A 629 38.48 6.26 4.46
C LEU A 629 39.00 7.07 5.67
N ARG A 630 38.60 6.61 6.87
CA ARG A 630 39.42 6.71 8.10
C ARG A 630 40.65 5.79 7.98
N ASP A 631 41.83 6.22 8.45
CA ASP A 631 42.37 5.80 9.77
C ASP A 631 43.70 6.51 10.19
N GLY A 632 43.86 6.73 11.51
CA GLY A 632 45.09 7.00 12.31
C GLY A 632 46.03 8.21 12.02
N THR A 633 46.63 8.92 13.00
CA THR A 633 46.50 8.92 14.48
C THR A 633 47.11 10.19 15.15
N SER A 634 46.48 10.62 16.26
CA SER A 634 47.03 11.31 17.47
C SER A 634 47.49 12.80 17.54
N LYS A 635 46.70 13.59 18.32
CA LYS A 635 47.03 14.52 19.46
C LYS A 635 47.86 15.81 19.19
N GLU A 636 47.64 16.97 19.85
CA GLU A 636 47.21 17.25 21.25
C GLU A 636 46.24 18.45 21.47
N ASN A 637 45.38 18.29 22.49
CA ASN A 637 44.96 19.22 23.58
C ASN A 637 44.55 20.70 23.34
N ALA A 638 43.24 20.97 23.50
CA ALA A 638 42.74 22.13 24.28
C ALA A 638 41.33 21.89 24.90
N VAL A 639 41.33 21.74 26.22
CA VAL A 639 40.23 21.72 27.22
C VAL A 639 38.81 22.19 26.80
N GLY A 640 37.81 21.30 26.99
CA GLY A 640 36.56 21.68 27.69
C GLY A 640 35.20 21.53 26.96
N GLN A 641 34.57 20.34 27.04
CA GLN A 641 33.26 20.12 27.70
C GLN A 641 32.84 18.62 27.66
N LYS A 642 31.76 18.25 28.37
CA LYS A 642 31.48 16.86 28.82
C LYS A 642 30.36 16.14 28.03
N ARG A 643 30.73 14.98 27.45
CA ARG A 643 30.09 13.64 27.52
C ARG A 643 28.59 13.41 27.21
N LYS A 644 28.36 12.64 26.14
CA LYS A 644 27.70 11.30 26.10
C LYS A 644 28.77 10.33 25.50
N TRP A 645 29.03 9.08 25.88
CA TRP A 645 28.28 7.96 26.49
C TRP A 645 27.27 7.34 25.49
N ASP A 646 27.43 6.14 24.93
CA ASP A 646 28.47 5.09 25.08
C ASP A 646 28.96 4.59 23.70
N ASP A 647 30.14 3.98 23.63
CA ASP A 647 30.34 2.72 22.89
C ASP A 647 31.76 2.15 23.12
N LEU A 648 31.82 0.87 23.52
CA LEU A 648 33.06 0.11 23.72
C LEU A 648 32.86 -1.34 23.26
N ALA A 649 33.19 -1.61 22.00
CA ALA A 649 33.47 -2.96 21.52
C ALA A 649 34.94 -3.05 21.08
N VAL A 650 35.76 -3.74 21.89
CA VAL A 650 37.13 -4.12 21.52
C VAL A 650 37.08 -5.42 20.72
N ARG A 651 37.78 -5.50 19.57
CA ARG A 651 38.26 -6.78 19.04
C ARG A 651 39.80 -6.85 19.06
N PRO A 652 40.39 -8.03 19.30
CA PRO A 652 41.83 -8.20 19.58
C PRO A 652 42.62 -8.76 18.39
N VAL A 653 43.96 -8.62 18.42
CA VAL A 653 44.92 -9.62 17.88
C VAL A 653 46.20 -9.65 18.74
N ASP A 654 46.76 -10.84 18.91
CA ASP A 654 47.88 -11.22 19.79
C ASP A 654 49.29 -10.68 19.47
N GLY A 655 50.16 -10.73 20.50
CA GLY A 655 51.59 -10.44 20.42
C GLY A 655 52.41 -11.10 21.55
N VAL A 656 52.58 -12.42 21.49
CA VAL A 656 53.16 -13.29 22.55
C VAL A 656 54.58 -12.91 23.02
N ARG A 657 54.83 -12.92 24.35
CA ARG A 657 56.11 -13.34 24.97
C ARG A 657 56.05 -13.69 26.49
N ARG A 658 55.99 -15.00 26.76
CA ARG A 658 56.61 -15.78 27.87
C ARG A 658 56.27 -15.50 29.37
N LEU A 659 55.70 -16.56 29.97
CA LEU A 659 55.58 -17.02 31.38
C LEU A 659 56.85 -16.85 32.28
N PRO A 660 56.80 -17.03 33.65
CA PRO A 660 55.93 -17.97 34.39
C PRO A 660 55.42 -17.62 35.83
N ASN A 661 54.67 -18.58 36.39
CA ASN A 661 54.34 -18.87 37.81
C ASN A 661 53.24 -18.08 38.57
N GLY A 662 52.27 -18.83 39.13
CA GLY A 662 51.40 -18.37 40.23
C GLY A 662 50.00 -18.99 40.28
N GLN A 663 49.84 -20.21 40.82
CA GLN A 663 48.53 -20.72 41.27
C GLN A 663 48.11 -20.06 42.63
N PRO A 664 46.96 -20.42 43.25
CA PRO A 664 45.62 -19.93 42.93
C PRO A 664 44.97 -19.28 44.18
N LYS A 665 43.76 -18.69 44.09
CA LYS A 665 42.90 -18.61 45.28
C LYS A 665 41.40 -18.54 45.00
N LYS A 666 40.67 -18.99 46.02
CA LYS A 666 39.28 -19.45 46.05
C LYS A 666 38.47 -18.57 47.01
N ARG A 667 37.13 -18.57 46.88
CA ARG A 667 36.13 -17.99 47.82
C ARG A 667 36.03 -16.45 47.82
N ARG A 668 34.87 -15.83 48.12
CA ARG A 668 33.55 -16.37 48.51
C ARG A 668 32.40 -15.41 48.14
N THR A 669 31.21 -16.00 48.17
CA THR A 669 29.86 -15.46 48.11
C THR A 669 29.53 -14.27 49.02
N ASP A 670 28.37 -13.67 48.73
CA ASP A 670 27.39 -12.96 49.59
C ASP A 670 27.15 -11.51 49.10
N ALA A 671 25.95 -10.89 49.13
CA ALA A 671 24.56 -11.36 49.05
C ALA A 671 23.66 -10.13 48.73
N ASP A 672 22.51 -10.34 48.09
CA ASP A 672 21.33 -9.45 47.92
C ASP A 672 21.48 -7.97 47.49
N GLY A 673 20.77 -7.64 46.41
CA GLY A 673 20.58 -6.26 45.93
C GLY A 673 19.72 -6.21 44.66
N GLN A 674 18.39 -6.24 44.82
CA GLN A 674 17.46 -6.13 43.68
C GLN A 674 17.56 -4.75 43.01
N GLY A 675 17.65 -4.74 41.68
CA GLY A 675 17.56 -3.54 40.85
C GLY A 675 17.20 -3.91 39.42
N TYR A 676 16.01 -3.49 38.98
CA TYR A 676 15.58 -3.69 37.59
C TYR A 676 16.42 -2.80 36.67
N GLY A 677 17.23 -3.44 35.81
CA GLY A 677 18.03 -2.77 34.78
C GLY A 677 17.36 -2.90 33.42
N ASN A 678 17.00 -1.77 32.82
CA ASN A 678 16.44 -1.72 31.47
C ASN A 678 17.53 -2.12 30.46
N GLY A 679 17.31 -3.19 29.71
CA GLY A 679 18.23 -3.65 28.67
C GLY A 679 17.89 -3.01 27.33
N GLU A 680 18.59 -1.95 26.97
CA GLU A 680 18.63 -1.47 25.58
C GLU A 680 19.41 -2.50 24.74
N ASP A 681 18.72 -3.40 24.04
CA ASP A 681 19.35 -4.26 23.03
C ASP A 681 19.80 -3.37 21.87
N SER A 682 21.09 -3.04 21.83
CA SER A 682 21.71 -2.32 20.72
C SER A 682 21.66 -3.17 19.45
N SER A 683 20.98 -2.66 18.43
CA SER A 683 20.94 -3.28 17.10
C SER A 683 22.24 -3.01 16.33
N GLU A 684 23.37 -3.49 16.84
CA GLU A 684 24.60 -3.58 16.07
C GLU A 684 24.65 -4.86 15.22
N SER A 685 25.37 -4.76 14.11
CA SER A 685 25.41 -5.73 13.02
C SER A 685 26.23 -6.98 13.37
N GLU A 686 25.63 -7.92 14.09
CA GLU A 686 26.01 -9.32 13.97
C GLU A 686 25.17 -9.99 12.87
N ALA A 687 25.82 -10.32 11.76
CA ALA A 687 25.29 -11.25 10.78
C ALA A 687 25.32 -12.66 11.39
N GLU A 688 24.24 -13.05 12.06
CA GLU A 688 24.04 -14.45 12.45
C GLU A 688 23.62 -15.25 11.21
N ASP A 689 24.39 -16.30 10.90
CA ASP A 689 24.00 -17.33 9.94
C ASP A 689 22.67 -17.96 10.39
N ASP A 690 21.58 -17.66 9.69
CA ASP A 690 20.38 -18.50 9.76
C ASP A 690 20.76 -19.81 9.05
N PRO A 691 20.88 -20.96 9.75
CA PRO A 691 21.48 -22.18 9.18
C PRO A 691 20.63 -22.78 8.05
N ASP A 692 19.38 -22.32 7.90
CA ASP A 692 18.48 -22.68 6.82
C ASP A 692 18.67 -21.79 5.56
N ARG A 693 19.48 -20.73 5.63
CA ARG A 693 19.73 -19.78 4.52
C ARG A 693 20.84 -20.30 3.59
N VAL A 694 20.42 -20.96 2.52
CA VAL A 694 21.31 -21.38 1.43
C VAL A 694 21.73 -20.17 0.59
N GLU A 695 23.03 -19.94 0.43
CA GLU A 695 23.56 -18.99 -0.55
C GLU A 695 23.66 -19.66 -1.94
N GLY A 696 23.18 -18.96 -2.98
CA GLY A 696 23.19 -19.45 -4.36
C GLY A 696 21.92 -20.20 -4.77
N PRO A 697 21.94 -20.91 -5.92
CA PRO A 697 20.78 -21.61 -6.44
C PRO A 697 20.45 -22.84 -5.59
N SER A 698 19.16 -23.07 -5.37
CA SER A 698 18.68 -24.08 -4.43
C SER A 698 17.42 -24.80 -4.92
N LYS A 699 17.13 -25.94 -4.30
CA LYS A 699 15.90 -26.72 -4.45
C LYS A 699 15.18 -26.84 -3.12
N VAL A 700 13.85 -26.94 -3.17
CA VAL A 700 13.03 -27.19 -1.99
C VAL A 700 12.81 -28.70 -1.78
N VAL A 701 13.10 -29.16 -0.57
CA VAL A 701 12.74 -30.50 -0.11
C VAL A 701 11.48 -30.40 0.73
N LEU A 702 10.38 -30.95 0.21
CA LEU A 702 9.10 -31.03 0.90
C LEU A 702 9.04 -32.33 1.69
N ALA A 703 8.78 -32.23 3.00
CA ALA A 703 8.44 -33.36 3.85
C ALA A 703 7.05 -33.14 4.46
N THR A 704 6.36 -34.22 4.81
CA THR A 704 5.07 -34.15 5.53
C THR A 704 5.25 -34.73 6.92
N GLU A 705 4.89 -33.96 7.93
CA GLU A 705 4.90 -34.34 9.34
C GLU A 705 3.46 -34.41 9.84
N THR A 706 3.14 -35.35 10.72
CA THR A 706 1.84 -35.38 11.41
C THR A 706 1.94 -34.68 12.76
N LEU A 707 1.11 -33.67 12.97
CA LEU A 707 1.02 -32.91 14.22
C LEU A 707 -0.23 -33.34 14.99
N GLN A 708 -0.03 -33.81 16.22
CA GLN A 708 -1.11 -34.08 17.18
C GLN A 708 -1.58 -32.76 17.78
N ILE A 709 -2.86 -32.44 17.61
CA ILE A 709 -3.48 -31.22 18.15
C ILE A 709 -4.28 -31.58 19.39
N ASN A 710 -3.79 -31.12 20.54
CA ASN A 710 -4.41 -31.25 21.86
C ASN A 710 -4.79 -29.90 22.48
N CYS A 711 -4.24 -28.80 21.98
CA CYS A 711 -4.58 -27.45 22.41
C CYS A 711 -6.07 -27.11 22.18
N ARG A 712 -6.54 -26.04 22.82
CA ARG A 712 -7.87 -25.47 22.58
C ARG A 712 -7.83 -24.57 21.34
N ILE A 713 -8.95 -24.45 20.63
CA ILE A 713 -9.11 -23.57 19.46
C ILE A 713 -10.32 -22.66 19.69
N SER A 714 -10.19 -21.40 19.31
CA SER A 714 -11.29 -20.45 19.20
C SER A 714 -11.13 -19.59 17.93
N PHE A 715 -12.20 -18.92 17.52
CA PHE A 715 -12.23 -17.95 16.43
C PHE A 715 -12.82 -16.64 16.95
N VAL A 716 -12.23 -15.51 16.55
CA VAL A 716 -12.77 -14.16 16.79
C VAL A 716 -12.50 -13.30 15.57
N ASP A 717 -13.54 -12.80 14.90
CA ASP A 717 -13.38 -12.09 13.63
C ASP A 717 -12.76 -10.69 13.78
N PHE A 718 -11.45 -10.65 13.57
CA PHE A 718 -10.62 -9.46 13.43
C PHE A 718 -10.19 -9.21 11.97
N SER A 719 -10.82 -9.85 10.98
CA SER A 719 -10.53 -9.63 9.55
C SER A 719 -10.69 -8.16 9.15
N GLY A 720 -11.60 -7.43 9.78
CA GLY A 720 -11.86 -6.03 9.47
C GLY A 720 -12.37 -5.87 8.04
N LEU A 721 -13.39 -6.64 7.68
CA LEU A 721 -14.13 -6.58 6.42
C LEU A 721 -15.58 -6.15 6.66
N HIS A 722 -16.32 -5.88 5.60
CA HIS A 722 -17.74 -5.55 5.66
C HIS A 722 -18.60 -6.80 5.95
N ASP A 723 -19.73 -6.61 6.64
CA ASP A 723 -20.73 -7.64 6.83
C ASP A 723 -21.89 -7.50 5.82
N ARG A 724 -22.68 -8.58 5.66
CA ARG A 724 -23.87 -8.61 4.77
C ARG A 724 -24.81 -7.43 5.01
N ARG A 725 -24.97 -7.00 6.26
CA ARG A 725 -25.81 -5.88 6.66
C ARG A 725 -25.27 -4.53 6.18
N THR A 726 -23.95 -4.30 6.29
CA THR A 726 -23.30 -3.07 5.80
C THR A 726 -23.43 -2.96 4.29
N ILE A 727 -23.26 -4.06 3.55
CA ILE A 727 -23.49 -4.09 2.09
C ILE A 727 -24.95 -3.73 1.77
N GLN A 728 -25.91 -4.42 2.39
CA GLN A 728 -27.35 -4.18 2.21
C GLN A 728 -27.77 -2.73 2.54
N MET A 729 -27.08 -2.07 3.49
CA MET A 729 -27.33 -0.67 3.87
C MET A 729 -26.70 0.34 2.90
N LEU A 730 -25.46 0.11 2.44
CA LEU A 730 -24.71 1.10 1.64
C LEU A 730 -25.03 1.06 0.14
N ILE A 731 -25.25 -0.13 -0.44
CA ILE A 731 -25.54 -0.26 -1.88
C ILE A 731 -26.75 0.58 -2.33
N PRO A 732 -27.89 0.62 -1.61
CA PRO A 732 -29.02 1.52 -1.89
C PRO A 732 -28.72 3.01 -1.84
N LEU A 733 -27.68 3.43 -1.12
CA LEU A 733 -27.27 4.83 -1.01
C LEU A 733 -26.32 5.22 -2.14
N ILE A 734 -25.40 4.32 -2.49
CA ILE A 734 -24.45 4.47 -3.60
C ILE A 734 -25.19 4.48 -4.95
N LYS A 735 -26.15 3.55 -5.15
CA LYS A 735 -26.93 3.36 -6.38
C LYS A 735 -26.06 3.19 -7.66
N PRO A 736 -25.17 2.18 -7.70
CA PRO A 736 -24.40 1.87 -8.92
C PRO A 736 -25.34 1.49 -10.08
N ARG A 737 -24.91 1.72 -11.34
CA ARG A 737 -25.68 1.29 -12.52
C ARG A 737 -25.47 -0.19 -12.87
N LYS A 738 -24.25 -0.68 -12.66
CA LYS A 738 -23.86 -2.10 -12.68
C LYS A 738 -23.12 -2.44 -11.38
N LEU A 739 -23.39 -3.58 -10.79
CA LEU A 739 -22.67 -4.12 -9.62
C LEU A 739 -21.96 -5.40 -10.05
N ILE A 740 -20.68 -5.53 -9.72
CA ILE A 740 -19.88 -6.72 -9.98
C ILE A 740 -19.37 -7.23 -8.64
N LEU A 741 -19.76 -8.44 -8.26
CA LEU A 741 -19.28 -9.11 -7.05
C LEU A 741 -18.11 -10.02 -7.39
N VAL A 742 -16.97 -9.79 -6.74
CA VAL A 742 -15.72 -10.55 -6.89
C VAL A 742 -15.26 -11.08 -5.53
N ALA A 743 -14.19 -11.87 -5.51
CA ALA A 743 -13.71 -12.61 -4.32
C ALA A 743 -14.81 -13.48 -3.67
N GLY A 744 -14.48 -14.15 -2.56
CA GLY A 744 -15.40 -15.03 -1.84
C GLY A 744 -15.65 -16.37 -2.54
N GLU A 745 -16.24 -17.31 -1.81
CA GLU A 745 -16.63 -18.63 -2.36
C GLU A 745 -17.91 -18.49 -3.22
N GLU A 746 -18.11 -19.39 -4.19
CA GLU A 746 -19.26 -19.37 -5.14
C GLU A 746 -20.63 -19.23 -4.43
N ALA A 747 -20.87 -20.02 -3.38
CA ALA A 747 -22.13 -20.00 -2.64
C ALA A 747 -22.38 -18.64 -1.95
N GLU A 748 -21.35 -18.09 -1.30
CA GLU A 748 -21.39 -16.80 -0.62
C GLU A 748 -21.63 -15.64 -1.60
N THR A 749 -20.96 -15.70 -2.76
CA THR A 749 -21.12 -14.72 -3.85
C THR A 749 -22.55 -14.72 -4.40
N ASN A 750 -23.13 -15.91 -4.64
CA ASN A 750 -24.45 -16.07 -5.21
C ASN A 750 -25.57 -15.63 -4.24
N ASP A 751 -25.47 -16.00 -2.95
CA ASP A 751 -26.40 -15.58 -1.90
C ASP A 751 -26.44 -14.06 -1.76
N LEU A 752 -25.27 -13.41 -1.74
CA LEU A 752 -25.19 -11.94 -1.69
C LEU A 752 -25.73 -11.29 -2.97
N ALA A 753 -25.48 -11.89 -4.14
CA ALA A 753 -25.98 -11.38 -5.41
C ALA A 753 -27.51 -11.36 -5.46
N GLU A 754 -28.18 -12.39 -4.93
CA GLU A 754 -29.63 -12.40 -4.81
C GLU A 754 -30.17 -11.27 -3.93
N ASP A 755 -29.55 -11.05 -2.76
CA ASP A 755 -29.94 -9.97 -1.86
C ASP A 755 -29.76 -8.60 -2.51
N CYS A 756 -28.61 -8.38 -3.16
CA CYS A 756 -28.33 -7.14 -3.90
C CYS A 756 -29.35 -6.92 -5.03
N ARG A 757 -29.72 -7.96 -5.79
CA ARG A 757 -30.77 -7.89 -6.82
C ARG A 757 -32.13 -7.52 -6.23
N LYS A 758 -32.52 -8.12 -5.10
CA LYS A 758 -33.77 -7.81 -4.38
C LYS A 758 -33.77 -6.36 -3.89
N VAL A 759 -32.67 -5.91 -3.28
CA VAL A 759 -32.52 -4.60 -2.64
C VAL A 759 -32.41 -3.45 -3.65
N LEU A 760 -31.66 -3.62 -4.74
CA LEU A 760 -31.49 -2.58 -5.77
C LEU A 760 -32.74 -2.39 -6.63
N ASN A 761 -33.47 -3.48 -6.92
CA ASN A 761 -34.65 -3.46 -7.78
C ASN A 761 -35.97 -3.35 -6.99
N ALA A 762 -35.92 -3.16 -5.66
CA ALA A 762 -37.07 -2.92 -4.80
C ALA A 762 -37.75 -1.56 -5.11
N GLY A 763 -38.61 -1.57 -6.14
CA GLY A 763 -39.35 -0.40 -6.61
C GLY A 763 -39.24 -0.13 -8.12
N ALA A 764 -38.48 -0.93 -8.87
CA ALA A 764 -38.47 -0.87 -10.33
C ALA A 764 -39.66 -1.67 -10.90
N SER A 765 -40.67 -0.99 -11.44
CA SER A 765 -41.79 -1.64 -12.16
C SER A 765 -41.43 -2.02 -13.60
N ASP A 766 -40.42 -1.36 -14.18
CA ASP A 766 -40.06 -1.46 -15.58
C ASP A 766 -38.66 -2.08 -15.73
N ALA A 767 -38.55 -3.09 -16.60
CA ALA A 767 -37.31 -3.84 -16.81
C ALA A 767 -36.13 -2.99 -17.34
N SER A 768 -36.41 -1.82 -17.93
CA SER A 768 -35.39 -0.90 -18.46
C SER A 768 -34.69 -0.04 -17.39
N GLY A 769 -35.06 -0.17 -16.12
CA GLY A 769 -34.46 0.54 -14.99
C GLY A 769 -33.81 -0.35 -13.94
N ALA A 770 -33.70 -1.66 -14.20
CA ALA A 770 -33.08 -2.61 -13.29
C ALA A 770 -31.56 -2.40 -13.23
N VAL A 771 -30.95 -2.65 -12.06
CA VAL A 771 -29.50 -2.67 -11.88
C VAL A 771 -28.99 -4.09 -12.09
N ASP A 772 -28.08 -4.25 -13.05
CA ASP A 772 -27.43 -5.54 -13.31
C ASP A 772 -26.46 -5.88 -12.18
N VAL A 773 -26.54 -7.13 -11.69
CA VAL A 773 -25.64 -7.68 -10.66
C VAL A 773 -24.93 -8.90 -11.24
N PHE A 774 -23.65 -8.72 -11.56
CA PHE A 774 -22.78 -9.73 -12.15
C PHE A 774 -21.97 -10.46 -11.09
N THR A 775 -21.77 -11.76 -11.34
CA THR A 775 -20.97 -12.68 -10.52
C THR A 775 -20.02 -13.42 -11.48
N PRO A 776 -18.91 -12.81 -11.92
CA PRO A 776 -17.94 -13.47 -12.80
C PRO A 776 -17.22 -14.63 -12.10
N VAL A 777 -16.78 -15.58 -12.91
CA VAL A 777 -15.72 -16.54 -12.55
C VAL A 777 -14.38 -16.04 -13.08
N VAL A 778 -13.27 -16.61 -12.58
CA VAL A 778 -11.91 -16.29 -13.06
C VAL A 778 -11.82 -16.40 -14.59
N GLY A 779 -11.24 -15.38 -15.24
CA GLY A 779 -11.09 -15.28 -16.70
C GLY A 779 -12.34 -14.83 -17.45
N MET A 780 -13.49 -14.66 -16.80
CA MET A 780 -14.72 -14.19 -17.45
C MET A 780 -14.68 -12.68 -17.71
N VAL A 781 -14.72 -12.28 -18.98
CA VAL A 781 -14.83 -10.88 -19.39
C VAL A 781 -16.27 -10.39 -19.26
N ILE A 782 -16.49 -9.29 -18.54
CA ILE A 782 -17.78 -8.59 -18.41
C ILE A 782 -17.68 -7.23 -19.10
N ASP A 783 -18.63 -6.92 -19.99
CA ASP A 783 -18.87 -5.53 -20.40
C ASP A 783 -19.54 -4.76 -19.24
N ALA A 784 -18.77 -3.86 -18.64
CA ALA A 784 -19.15 -3.05 -17.49
C ALA A 784 -19.57 -1.62 -17.88
N SER A 785 -19.54 -1.30 -19.18
CA SER A 785 -20.04 -0.05 -19.76
C SER A 785 -21.55 0.12 -19.55
N VAL A 786 -22.04 1.36 -19.66
CA VAL A 786 -23.46 1.63 -19.90
C VAL A 786 -23.56 2.47 -21.16
N ASP A 787 -24.49 2.13 -22.06
CA ASP A 787 -24.77 2.87 -23.31
C ASP A 787 -25.42 4.25 -23.05
N THR A 788 -24.73 5.12 -22.31
CA THR A 788 -25.07 6.54 -22.24
C THR A 788 -24.58 7.23 -23.50
N ASN A 789 -25.39 7.19 -24.55
CA ASN A 789 -25.21 8.04 -25.72
C ASN A 789 -25.13 9.50 -25.27
N ALA A 790 -23.93 10.07 -25.35
CA ALA A 790 -23.64 11.38 -24.81
C ALA A 790 -22.91 12.23 -25.84
N TRP A 791 -23.42 13.45 -26.02
CA TRP A 791 -22.93 14.37 -27.03
C TRP A 791 -22.50 15.66 -26.35
N SER A 792 -21.28 16.11 -26.66
CA SER A 792 -20.82 17.44 -26.26
C SER A 792 -21.54 18.47 -27.12
N VAL A 793 -22.33 19.33 -26.50
CA VAL A 793 -23.13 20.37 -27.18
C VAL A 793 -22.67 21.74 -26.73
N LYS A 794 -22.25 22.59 -27.67
CA LYS A 794 -21.84 23.97 -27.38
C LYS A 794 -23.06 24.89 -27.34
N LEU A 795 -23.17 25.74 -26.32
CA LEU A 795 -24.21 26.77 -26.28
C LEU A 795 -23.86 27.90 -27.25
N SER A 796 -24.81 28.36 -28.08
CA SER A 796 -24.57 29.51 -28.95
C SER A 796 -24.35 30.79 -28.15
N ARG A 797 -23.62 31.77 -28.71
CA ARG A 797 -23.38 33.06 -28.04
C ARG A 797 -24.68 33.77 -27.67
N ASP A 798 -25.70 33.67 -28.52
CA ASP A 798 -27.02 34.27 -28.29
C ASP A 798 -27.86 33.50 -27.26
N MET A 799 -27.68 32.18 -27.14
CA MET A 799 -28.25 31.40 -26.04
C MET A 799 -27.63 31.81 -24.71
N VAL A 800 -26.29 31.85 -24.63
CA VAL A 800 -25.55 32.26 -23.41
C VAL A 800 -25.99 33.65 -22.95
N ARG A 801 -26.21 34.58 -23.88
CA ARG A 801 -26.66 35.95 -23.61
C ARG A 801 -28.11 36.05 -23.08
N LYS A 802 -28.90 34.98 -23.22
CA LYS A 802 -30.30 34.89 -22.74
C LYS A 802 -30.48 34.04 -21.48
N LEU A 803 -29.41 33.48 -20.92
CA LEU A 803 -29.48 32.67 -19.69
C LEU A 803 -29.94 33.50 -18.49
N GLN A 804 -31.15 33.21 -18.00
CA GLN A 804 -31.71 33.81 -16.79
C GLN A 804 -31.38 32.95 -15.56
N TRP A 805 -30.27 33.28 -14.89
CA TRP A 805 -29.81 32.59 -13.70
C TRP A 805 -30.72 32.87 -12.49
N GLN A 806 -31.40 31.82 -12.00
CA GLN A 806 -32.10 31.82 -10.72
C GLN A 806 -31.11 31.44 -9.61
N LYS A 807 -30.95 32.29 -8.59
CA LYS A 807 -30.06 32.01 -7.45
C LYS A 807 -30.82 31.29 -6.35
N VAL A 808 -30.60 29.99 -6.21
CA VAL A 808 -31.28 29.13 -5.22
C VAL A 808 -30.24 28.54 -4.27
N ARG A 809 -30.29 28.95 -2.99
CA ARG A 809 -29.40 28.50 -1.91
C ARG A 809 -27.89 28.59 -2.22
N GLY A 810 -27.50 29.62 -2.97
CA GLY A 810 -26.10 29.88 -3.34
C GLY A 810 -25.70 29.30 -4.70
N LEU A 811 -26.43 28.32 -5.22
CA LEU A 811 -26.24 27.77 -6.56
C LEU A 811 -27.00 28.62 -7.60
N GLY A 812 -26.44 28.73 -8.81
CA GLY A 812 -27.11 29.30 -9.98
C GLY A 812 -27.77 28.19 -10.79
N VAL A 813 -29.08 28.31 -11.02
CA VAL A 813 -29.88 27.37 -11.82
C VAL A 813 -30.46 28.11 -13.02
N VAL A 814 -30.41 27.52 -14.21
CA VAL A 814 -31.04 28.07 -15.42
C VAL A 814 -31.68 26.95 -16.23
N ALA A 815 -32.92 27.17 -16.65
CA ALA A 815 -33.60 26.29 -17.60
C ALA A 815 -33.22 26.70 -19.03
N ILE A 816 -32.74 25.75 -19.83
CA ILE A 816 -32.33 26.00 -21.22
C ILE A 816 -33.27 25.23 -22.14
N THR A 817 -33.78 25.89 -23.17
CA THR A 817 -34.55 25.26 -24.25
C THR A 817 -34.09 25.88 -25.55
N GLY A 818 -33.57 25.04 -26.45
CA GLY A 818 -32.91 25.48 -27.67
C GLY A 818 -33.13 24.52 -28.83
N ARG A 819 -32.85 25.02 -30.04
CA ARG A 819 -32.77 24.21 -31.25
C ARG A 819 -31.34 23.67 -31.36
N LEU A 820 -31.19 22.36 -31.44
CA LEU A 820 -29.91 21.76 -31.78
C LEU A 820 -29.64 21.98 -33.28
N ALA A 821 -28.52 22.62 -33.61
CA ALA A 821 -27.98 22.75 -34.95
C ALA A 821 -26.81 21.79 -35.12
N ALA A 822 -26.75 21.12 -36.28
CA ALA A 822 -25.56 20.37 -36.67
C ALA A 822 -24.37 21.32 -36.82
N ALA A 823 -23.16 20.84 -36.53
CA ALA A 823 -21.94 21.62 -36.73
C ALA A 823 -21.83 22.04 -38.20
N SER A 824 -21.59 23.33 -38.45
CA SER A 824 -21.33 23.81 -39.79
C SER A 824 -19.93 23.36 -40.22
N LEU A 825 -19.82 22.76 -41.40
CA LEU A 825 -18.54 22.42 -42.02
C LEU A 825 -17.87 23.62 -42.72
N GLU A 826 -18.46 24.81 -42.62
CA GLU A 826 -17.91 26.03 -43.23
C GLU A 826 -16.83 26.67 -42.34
N PRO A 827 -15.66 27.01 -42.89
CA PRO A 827 -14.58 27.63 -42.11
C PRO A 827 -15.00 29.02 -41.61
N VAL A 828 -14.85 29.25 -40.31
CA VAL A 828 -15.17 30.54 -39.68
C VAL A 828 -14.26 31.62 -40.26
N ALA A 829 -14.83 32.50 -41.08
CA ALA A 829 -14.15 33.71 -41.55
C ALA A 829 -13.77 34.57 -40.34
N LYS A 830 -12.47 34.87 -40.19
CA LYS A 830 -12.00 35.83 -39.20
C LYS A 830 -12.49 37.22 -39.61
N GLU A 831 -13.19 37.91 -38.72
CA GLU A 831 -13.46 39.34 -38.87
C GLU A 831 -12.12 40.08 -38.89
N GLU A 832 -11.83 40.78 -40.00
CA GLU A 832 -10.66 41.65 -40.09
C GLU A 832 -10.94 42.95 -39.33
N ASP A 833 -10.23 43.18 -38.22
CA ASP A 833 -10.10 44.53 -37.66
C ASP A 833 -8.85 45.22 -38.24
N GLY A 834 -9.02 46.47 -38.67
CA GLY A 834 -8.08 47.14 -39.58
C GLY A 834 -6.92 47.83 -38.87
N GLY A 835 -5.69 47.32 -39.07
CA GLY A 835 -4.47 47.90 -38.45
C GLY A 835 -3.20 47.75 -39.29
N SER A 836 -2.94 48.67 -40.22
CA SER A 836 -1.82 48.58 -41.17
C SER A 836 -0.41 48.81 -40.55
N LYS A 837 0.57 47.94 -40.82
CA LYS A 837 1.81 48.24 -41.62
C LYS A 837 2.95 47.18 -41.53
N LYS A 838 3.08 46.40 -42.62
CA LYS A 838 4.31 46.22 -43.43
C LYS A 838 5.65 45.85 -42.74
N LYS A 839 6.06 44.58 -42.87
CA LYS A 839 7.37 44.18 -43.45
C LYS A 839 7.39 42.70 -43.88
N THR A 840 8.13 42.41 -44.95
CA THR A 840 8.15 41.11 -45.66
C THR A 840 9.49 40.40 -45.47
N LYS A 841 9.49 39.09 -45.12
CA LYS A 841 10.57 38.14 -45.48
C LYS A 841 10.19 36.66 -45.21
N VAL A 842 9.93 35.92 -46.29
CA VAL A 842 10.65 34.69 -46.76
C VAL A 842 11.68 34.13 -45.75
N GLU A 843 11.75 32.84 -45.35
CA GLU A 843 11.26 31.55 -45.92
C GLU A 843 11.21 30.43 -44.84
N GLY A 844 10.53 29.30 -45.12
CA GLY A 844 10.97 27.96 -44.68
C GLY A 844 10.42 27.37 -43.37
N ALA A 845 9.35 26.56 -43.46
CA ALA A 845 9.13 25.27 -42.78
C ALA A 845 7.71 24.76 -43.06
N GLU A 846 7.55 23.55 -43.59
CA GLU A 846 6.26 22.86 -43.66
C GLU A 846 5.99 22.20 -42.30
N GLU A 847 5.11 22.81 -41.50
CA GLU A 847 4.47 22.16 -40.35
C GLU A 847 3.02 21.83 -40.73
N ASP A 848 2.64 20.56 -40.67
CA ASP A 848 1.26 20.10 -40.86
C ASP A 848 0.35 20.70 -39.78
N LYS A 849 -0.33 21.79 -40.14
CA LYS A 849 -1.43 22.32 -39.34
C LYS A 849 -2.70 21.55 -39.63
N GLU A 850 -2.97 20.54 -38.81
CA GLU A 850 -4.29 19.94 -38.70
C GLU A 850 -5.33 21.05 -38.49
N THR A 851 -6.13 21.29 -39.54
CA THR A 851 -7.32 22.16 -39.45
C THR A 851 -8.41 21.38 -38.74
N ASN A 852 -8.33 21.36 -37.40
CA ASN A 852 -9.34 20.77 -36.53
C ASN A 852 -10.72 21.40 -36.81
N MET A 853 -11.52 20.74 -37.66
CA MET A 853 -12.91 21.11 -37.92
C MET A 853 -13.71 20.79 -36.66
N ASP A 854 -14.20 21.84 -36.00
CA ASP A 854 -14.94 21.75 -34.75
C ASP A 854 -16.36 21.18 -34.99
N SER A 855 -16.45 19.86 -35.10
CA SER A 855 -17.65 19.09 -35.43
C SER A 855 -18.70 19.02 -34.30
N THR A 856 -18.53 19.82 -33.25
CA THR A 856 -19.43 19.80 -32.08
C THR A 856 -20.76 20.52 -32.37
N PRO A 857 -21.93 19.86 -32.14
CA PRO A 857 -23.23 20.46 -32.40
C PRO A 857 -23.50 21.66 -31.49
N ILE A 858 -24.24 22.65 -31.99
CA ILE A 858 -24.49 23.92 -31.31
C ILE A 858 -25.96 24.01 -30.90
N LEU A 859 -26.23 24.28 -29.62
CA LEU A 859 -27.58 24.57 -29.12
C LEU A 859 -27.84 26.08 -29.24
N ASP A 860 -28.72 26.44 -30.16
CA ASP A 860 -29.08 27.82 -30.45
C ASP A 860 -30.51 28.17 -29.99
N VAL A 861 -30.83 29.46 -29.95
CA VAL A 861 -32.13 29.96 -29.48
C VAL A 861 -33.25 29.48 -30.39
N VAL A 862 -34.37 29.01 -29.82
CA VAL A 862 -35.55 28.62 -30.60
C VAL A 862 -36.07 29.82 -31.41
N PRO A 863 -36.13 29.73 -32.76
CA PRO A 863 -36.67 30.81 -33.58
C PRO A 863 -38.13 31.15 -33.25
N THR A 864 -38.49 32.43 -33.32
CA THR A 864 -39.81 32.95 -32.87
C THR A 864 -41.02 32.35 -33.61
N ASN A 865 -40.82 31.83 -34.82
CA ASN A 865 -41.82 31.07 -35.58
C ASN A 865 -42.07 29.65 -35.02
N MET A 866 -41.07 29.00 -34.40
CA MET A 866 -41.21 27.70 -33.72
C MET A 866 -41.59 27.82 -32.23
N ALA A 867 -41.31 28.96 -31.59
CA ALA A 867 -41.56 29.20 -30.16
C ALA A 867 -43.04 29.09 -29.71
N ARG A 868 -44.00 29.01 -30.65
CA ARG A 868 -45.42 28.72 -30.36
C ARG A 868 -45.71 27.23 -30.15
N ALA A 869 -44.96 26.34 -30.80
CA ALA A 869 -45.13 24.90 -30.65
C ALA A 869 -44.48 24.36 -29.36
N VAL A 870 -43.31 24.89 -28.99
CA VAL A 870 -42.55 24.41 -27.82
C VAL A 870 -43.25 24.76 -26.49
N ARG A 871 -43.94 25.91 -26.43
CA ARG A 871 -44.68 26.36 -25.25
C ARG A 871 -45.85 25.47 -24.81
N SER A 872 -46.34 24.56 -25.67
CA SER A 872 -47.41 23.63 -25.27
C SER A 872 -46.91 22.37 -24.55
N VAL A 873 -45.60 22.12 -24.53
CA VAL A 873 -45.02 20.84 -24.05
C VAL A 873 -44.40 20.95 -22.65
N ALA A 874 -43.81 22.10 -22.29
CA ALA A 874 -43.12 22.28 -21.01
C ALA A 874 -44.02 22.95 -19.94
N GLN A 875 -44.68 22.14 -19.10
CA GLN A 875 -45.29 22.70 -17.88
C GLN A 875 -44.19 23.10 -16.87
N PRO A 876 -44.32 24.26 -16.19
CA PRO A 876 -43.32 24.70 -15.23
C PRO A 876 -43.34 23.82 -13.97
N PHE A 877 -42.23 23.15 -13.68
CA PHE A 877 -42.05 22.30 -12.51
C PHE A 877 -41.00 22.88 -11.55
N HIS A 878 -41.10 22.53 -10.27
CA HIS A 878 -40.19 23.03 -9.23
C HIS A 878 -39.15 21.96 -8.89
N VAL A 879 -37.88 22.36 -8.80
CA VAL A 879 -36.74 21.46 -8.54
C VAL A 879 -35.96 21.93 -7.32
N GLY A 880 -35.62 20.98 -6.45
CA GLY A 880 -34.81 21.20 -5.25
C GLY A 880 -35.39 20.45 -4.05
N ASP A 881 -34.52 20.02 -3.14
CA ASP A 881 -34.96 19.35 -1.92
C ASP A 881 -35.12 20.35 -0.76
N LEU A 882 -36.23 20.31 -0.04
CA LEU A 882 -36.45 21.19 1.12
C LEU A 882 -36.17 20.44 2.43
N ARG A 883 -35.23 20.98 3.22
CA ARG A 883 -34.98 20.51 4.60
C ARG A 883 -35.90 21.31 5.54
N LEU A 884 -36.67 20.63 6.39
CA LEU A 884 -37.63 21.29 7.30
C LEU A 884 -36.92 22.21 8.31
N ALA A 885 -35.68 21.92 8.68
CA ALA A 885 -34.86 22.79 9.53
C ALA A 885 -34.53 24.15 8.86
N ASP A 886 -34.31 24.17 7.55
CA ASP A 886 -34.06 25.41 6.81
C ASP A 886 -35.36 26.16 6.56
N LEU A 887 -36.46 25.44 6.27
CA LEU A 887 -37.79 26.04 6.22
C LEU A 887 -38.14 26.74 7.54
N ARG A 888 -37.86 26.10 8.70
CA ARG A 888 -38.04 26.70 10.03
C ARG A 888 -37.29 28.03 10.18
N LYS A 889 -36.01 28.07 9.79
CA LYS A 889 -35.20 29.31 9.82
C LYS A 889 -35.80 30.39 8.91
N ILE A 890 -36.25 30.03 7.71
CA ILE A 890 -36.89 30.96 6.75
C ILE A 890 -38.21 31.50 7.31
N MET A 891 -39.04 30.66 7.93
CA MET A 891 -40.29 31.09 8.57
C MET A 891 -40.01 32.07 9.72
N GLN A 892 -39.07 31.74 10.61
CA GLN A 892 -38.67 32.57 11.74
C GLN A 892 -38.08 33.92 11.29
N ALA A 893 -37.21 33.93 10.28
CA ALA A 893 -36.67 35.16 9.68
C ALA A 893 -37.76 36.03 9.03
N SER A 894 -38.88 35.44 8.59
CA SER A 894 -40.05 36.16 8.09
C SER A 894 -41.08 36.54 9.16
N GLY A 895 -40.76 36.37 10.45
CA GLY A 895 -41.61 36.76 11.58
C GLY A 895 -42.74 35.79 11.91
N MET A 896 -42.68 34.53 11.46
CA MET A 896 -43.64 33.48 11.81
C MET A 896 -43.05 32.52 12.86
N THR A 897 -43.86 32.10 13.84
CA THR A 897 -43.42 31.09 14.81
C THR A 897 -43.39 29.73 14.12
N ALA A 898 -42.32 28.97 14.33
CA ALA A 898 -42.14 27.66 13.69
C ALA A 898 -41.46 26.67 14.65
N GLU A 899 -42.17 25.59 14.95
CA GLU A 899 -41.83 24.59 15.97
C GLU A 899 -41.98 23.18 15.40
N PHE A 900 -41.09 22.27 15.77
CA PHE A 900 -41.27 20.85 15.45
C PHE A 900 -42.22 20.21 16.47
N ARG A 901 -43.18 19.41 16.00
CA ARG A 901 -44.08 18.62 16.85
C ARG A 901 -44.15 17.18 16.33
N GLY A 902 -43.46 16.29 17.03
CA GLY A 902 -43.27 14.89 16.60
C GLY A 902 -42.19 14.75 15.52
N GLU A 903 -41.93 13.50 15.12
CA GLU A 903 -40.94 13.19 14.09
C GLU A 903 -41.39 13.70 12.71
N GLY A 904 -40.60 14.57 12.09
CA GLY A 904 -40.78 14.99 10.69
C GLY A 904 -41.91 15.99 10.40
N ILE A 905 -42.53 16.62 11.41
CA ILE A 905 -43.59 17.62 11.22
C ILE A 905 -43.18 18.99 11.79
N LEU A 906 -43.20 20.01 10.93
CA LEU A 906 -42.99 21.41 11.29
C LEU A 906 -44.34 22.14 11.35
N VAL A 907 -44.70 22.68 12.51
CA VAL A 907 -45.93 23.48 12.70
C VAL A 907 -45.58 24.96 12.71
N ILE A 908 -46.30 25.75 11.91
CA ILE A 908 -46.06 27.17 11.69
C ILE A 908 -47.28 27.97 12.16
N ASN A 909 -47.07 28.98 13.00
CA ASN A 909 -48.08 29.78 13.70
C ASN A 909 -49.16 28.97 14.46
N GLY A 910 -48.89 27.69 14.75
CA GLY A 910 -49.88 26.78 15.35
C GLY A 910 -51.00 26.31 14.41
N THR A 911 -51.07 26.80 13.18
CA THR A 911 -52.22 26.60 12.26
C THR A 911 -51.91 25.87 10.96
N VAL A 912 -50.64 25.85 10.53
CA VAL A 912 -50.19 25.17 9.29
C VAL A 912 -49.16 24.11 9.65
N ALA A 913 -49.39 22.86 9.22
CA ALA A 913 -48.46 21.76 9.41
C ALA A 913 -47.77 21.41 8.08
N VAL A 914 -46.43 21.36 8.09
CA VAL A 914 -45.61 20.95 6.94
C VAL A 914 -44.92 19.64 7.28
N ARG A 915 -45.23 18.60 6.52
CA ARG A 915 -44.62 17.26 6.61
C ARG A 915 -43.80 17.00 5.36
N LYS A 916 -42.70 16.27 5.50
CA LYS A 916 -41.94 15.69 4.37
C LYS A 916 -42.08 14.16 4.43
N THR A 917 -42.53 13.54 3.34
CA THR A 917 -42.60 12.08 3.25
C THR A 917 -41.20 11.48 3.03
N ALA A 918 -41.05 10.19 3.30
CA ALA A 918 -39.80 9.46 2.98
C ALA A 918 -39.44 9.50 1.48
N THR A 919 -40.43 9.68 0.61
CA THR A 919 -40.26 9.88 -0.84
C THR A 919 -39.89 11.31 -1.24
N GLY A 920 -39.64 12.21 -0.29
CA GLY A 920 -39.23 13.60 -0.54
C GLY A 920 -40.37 14.57 -0.87
N LYS A 921 -41.63 14.10 -0.93
CA LYS A 921 -42.80 14.94 -1.20
C LYS A 921 -43.11 15.81 0.03
N ILE A 922 -43.38 17.10 -0.22
CA ILE A 922 -43.76 18.06 0.82
C ILE A 922 -45.28 18.16 0.86
N GLU A 923 -45.87 17.86 2.01
CA GLU A 923 -47.30 17.97 2.26
C GLU A 923 -47.54 19.13 3.22
N VAL A 924 -48.37 20.09 2.80
CA VAL A 924 -48.72 21.29 3.57
C VAL A 924 -50.19 21.19 3.90
N ASP A 925 -50.49 20.88 5.16
CA ASP A 925 -51.84 20.80 5.68
C ASP A 925 -52.21 22.11 6.40
N GLY A 926 -53.38 22.63 6.10
CA GLY A 926 -53.92 23.88 6.67
C GLY A 926 -55.18 23.56 7.43
N GLY A 927 -55.15 23.69 8.76
CA GLY A 927 -56.22 23.20 9.62
C GLY A 927 -57.59 23.82 9.29
N ALA A 928 -58.55 22.99 8.90
CA ALA A 928 -59.93 23.38 8.65
C ALA A 928 -60.73 23.58 9.95
N TYR A 929 -60.24 24.42 10.87
CA TYR A 929 -60.96 24.83 12.07
C TYR A 929 -61.90 26.02 11.79
N SER A 930 -62.90 25.79 10.95
CA SER A 930 -63.93 26.79 10.68
C SER A 930 -65.06 26.71 11.70
N VAL A 931 -64.94 27.46 12.82
CA VAL A 931 -66.02 28.28 13.44
C VAL A 931 -65.39 29.33 14.39
N ALA A 932 -64.79 30.40 13.86
CA ALA A 932 -64.64 31.70 14.56
C ALA A 932 -64.13 32.79 13.60
N ASP A 933 -64.91 33.87 13.45
CA ASP A 933 -64.61 35.19 12.86
C ASP A 933 -63.83 35.31 11.51
N PRO A 934 -64.41 35.90 10.44
CA PRO A 934 -63.71 36.15 9.16
C PRO A 934 -62.60 37.22 9.18
N LYS A 935 -62.11 37.63 10.36
CA LYS A 935 -61.16 38.74 10.54
C LYS A 935 -59.76 38.32 11.01
N THR A 936 -59.52 37.03 11.25
CA THR A 936 -58.22 36.50 11.69
C THR A 936 -57.33 36.08 10.51
N ALA A 937 -56.02 36.16 10.69
CA ALA A 937 -55.03 36.18 9.61
C ALA A 937 -54.66 34.79 9.02
N ASP A 938 -55.40 33.73 9.35
CA ASP A 938 -54.92 32.35 9.19
C ASP A 938 -54.93 31.82 7.75
N ALA A 939 -55.94 32.19 6.95
CA ALA A 939 -55.92 31.88 5.52
C ALA A 939 -54.68 32.50 4.82
N ALA A 940 -54.29 33.72 5.23
CA ALA A 940 -53.09 34.36 4.71
C ALA A 940 -51.80 33.65 5.15
N THR A 941 -51.77 33.03 6.34
CA THR A 941 -50.64 32.23 6.82
C THR A 941 -50.39 31.02 5.91
N PHE A 942 -51.42 30.24 5.56
CA PHE A 942 -51.26 29.10 4.64
C PHE A 942 -50.67 29.51 3.28
N PHE A 943 -51.19 30.57 2.66
CA PHE A 943 -50.65 31.06 1.39
C PHE A 943 -49.24 31.67 1.51
N LYS A 944 -48.90 32.31 2.65
CA LYS A 944 -47.53 32.80 2.93
C LYS A 944 -46.53 31.66 3.08
N VAL A 945 -46.87 30.62 3.84
CA VAL A 945 -46.05 29.41 4.01
C VAL A 945 -45.83 28.73 2.65
N LYS A 946 -46.91 28.50 1.89
CA LYS A 946 -46.83 27.90 0.56
C LYS A 946 -45.98 28.73 -0.41
N ARG A 947 -46.11 30.06 -0.39
CA ARG A 947 -45.27 30.97 -1.19
C ARG A 947 -43.79 30.87 -0.80
N LYS A 948 -43.48 30.88 0.50
CA LYS A 948 -42.09 30.75 0.99
C LYS A 948 -41.46 29.39 0.69
N ILE A 949 -42.27 28.32 0.63
CA ILE A 949 -41.83 27.00 0.15
C ILE A 949 -41.43 27.08 -1.33
N TYR A 950 -42.25 27.69 -2.19
CA TYR A 950 -41.93 27.85 -3.61
C TYR A 950 -40.74 28.80 -3.86
N GLU A 951 -40.60 29.90 -3.10
CA GLU A 951 -39.41 30.77 -3.14
C GLU A 951 -38.11 30.02 -2.76
N GLY A 952 -38.20 28.89 -2.05
CA GLY A 952 -37.08 28.04 -1.65
C GLY A 952 -36.73 26.91 -2.64
N LEU A 953 -37.38 26.87 -3.80
CA LEU A 953 -37.23 25.88 -4.87
C LEU A 953 -36.89 26.58 -6.20
N ALA A 954 -36.12 25.93 -7.08
CA ALA A 954 -35.86 26.45 -8.43
C ALA A 954 -37.08 26.21 -9.33
N VAL A 955 -37.42 27.17 -10.19
CA VAL A 955 -38.55 27.05 -11.13
C VAL A 955 -38.01 26.71 -12.52
N VAL A 956 -38.24 25.49 -12.97
CA VAL A 956 -37.92 25.05 -14.33
C VAL A 956 -39.13 25.28 -15.21
N SER A 957 -39.20 26.45 -15.82
CA SER A 957 -40.13 26.80 -16.90
C SER A 957 -39.41 26.78 -18.25
N GLY A 958 -40.00 26.20 -19.29
CA GLY A 958 -39.52 26.40 -20.65
C GLY A 958 -39.59 27.89 -21.05
N ALA A 959 -38.50 28.42 -21.59
CA ALA A 959 -38.34 29.83 -21.97
C ALA A 959 -39.00 30.17 -23.32
#